data_AF-D5UHQ4-F1
#
_entry.id   AF-D5UHQ4-F1
#
_cell.length_a   1.000
_cell.length_b   1.000
_cell.length_c   1.000
_cell.angle_alpha   90.00
_cell.angle_beta   90.00
_cell.angle_gamma   90.00
#
_symmetry.space_group_name_H-M   'P 1'
#
loop_
_entity.id
_entity.type
_entity.pdbx_description
1 polymer ?
#
loop_
_entity_poly.entity_id
_entity_poly.type
_entity_poly.pdbx_seq_one_letter_code
_entity_poly.pdbx_strand_id
1 'polypeptide(L)'
;MAGRPASAREPTAPSAPERHAEPRARAADRPPVRPPAPARPPVRPPATTAPRAPLAPSAVLGLQQAVGNKQVAALLAGGRGTAAGDRPPATPDAVPARPPDAATVPGPTRRPGADAGGHLDGEPVVDLGGVADRPDLAAPAARIQQAALAEQAVVRTTAATLRAQVDADVLARAAEVRTRTATEVSALGGLVAGRKAEVSQRARAATGALEAVTAAQSARARASAGPARQQLQQRVTAKRGEATRAATEQANLAQDGGAQQSQRAVETSAEIEGRITATARQKAAAYPGDADVRDAVHEAVTGTAHEVAADMAAKSRDLGAEARRTATELATSIRHAGADLAQELGTSTAEVERSLTDAAGTTADQISGMGSDQAVRLTAVGRQAQSALDGLRTAAVAQVQAAGRQTLDAVQATGADARSGIDHAEQDAVVELATGARSAVAALASSPGRGRPARDDLDEFGEQVSAELQGARAQTTTGLTAAADAARRQLGSHVGGLGQALDGGHGVVDAQATALLGSAGEAFDAAQSATDSATGTALAELAEAHAGATDQYVGGLDEQVRTATGTWAEQREQTVGEIETNVGDQLAGHRAAEMRAPQQLDDAAREGAEAAEASIWEQIGAGIWNAIKKFGEGLLFLLVLTLGVFGLLLALGLVVLSVKGFLIALAVAGLCLLVYAVVTGIADRWAQYRRVWGDQPWYVDIGAALGITVLSVGGAFGVTQLLEGVSGYDFVSFEGLSPQQRAERITEGVLTIATILLFRSVAKRAGPIGEGLTARGRGVVESIADLFRRPGERRPVTDEPVVDEPAVVPDAYARLGERFRLSADTVEMMRDSRADPAVLEALLSRGLDGERVALAASDHGALGLSLLDALTRAGVTEGVAMQVLQDAAALGRLPEAEALSRSGVLARLLARRGPEEVVLLVDQLGVPGVEIVDGLARTGVSDAVATDAAMIAQRIGAIAEVRQLATSGNLENPAGLRAFLREVELEVRAGQRGKLVSLQEAARRSESGRVALEQSGEARTEDGAASGADVIDHGAREALQQKVVTGASRPDAVNPVTVNLEKAASQLRGESGEVPPAGYARIADIRIENPANAMFPLERAALLEALRNDGVDAAVLRGVDRVHVTNGTGTHVYTPGEF
;
A
#
# COMPACT_ATOMS: atom_id res chain seq x y z
N MET A 1 -23.87 -31.70 54.72
CA MET A 1 -23.93 -30.25 55.04
C MET A 1 -23.81 -29.52 53.72
N ALA A 2 -24.90 -29.02 53.11
CA ALA A 2 -25.72 -27.86 53.50
C ALA A 2 -25.05 -26.52 53.12
N GLY A 3 -25.66 -25.65 52.29
CA GLY A 3 -26.95 -25.78 51.61
C GLY A 3 -27.32 -24.65 50.63
N ARG A 4 -28.45 -24.85 49.93
CA ARG A 4 -29.31 -23.84 49.26
C ARG A 4 -29.95 -22.89 50.32
N PRO A 5 -30.56 -21.71 49.99
CA PRO A 5 -31.50 -21.42 48.88
C PRO A 5 -31.24 -20.03 48.19
N ALA A 6 -32.12 -19.33 47.43
CA ALA A 6 -33.55 -19.51 47.12
C ALA A 6 -34.04 -18.93 45.76
N SER A 7 -35.21 -19.44 45.35
CA SER A 7 -36.36 -18.88 44.59
C SER A 7 -36.71 -17.39 44.80
N ALA A 8 -37.65 -16.74 44.08
CA ALA A 8 -38.29 -16.86 42.75
C ALA A 8 -39.44 -15.82 42.65
N ARG A 9 -39.75 -15.23 41.47
CA ARG A 9 -41.13 -14.83 41.03
C ARG A 9 -41.18 -14.17 39.65
N GLU A 10 -42.21 -14.55 38.90
CA GLU A 10 -42.71 -14.00 37.63
C GLU A 10 -43.74 -12.84 37.88
N PRO A 11 -44.66 -12.47 36.96
CA PRO A 11 -44.46 -11.74 35.69
C PRO A 11 -45.42 -10.53 35.53
N THR A 12 -45.28 -9.68 34.49
CA THR A 12 -46.46 -9.00 33.89
C THR A 12 -46.26 -8.61 32.41
N ALA A 13 -47.34 -8.83 31.67
CA ALA A 13 -47.61 -8.68 30.25
C ALA A 13 -47.72 -7.19 29.74
N PRO A 14 -47.98 -6.94 28.44
CA PRO A 14 -47.64 -5.69 27.76
C PRO A 14 -48.81 -4.73 27.48
N SER A 15 -48.48 -3.52 27.02
CA SER A 15 -49.36 -2.55 26.35
C SER A 15 -48.46 -1.51 25.67
N ALA A 16 -48.71 -0.91 24.51
CA ALA A 16 -49.56 -1.07 23.33
C ALA A 16 -49.16 0.14 22.41
N PRO A 17 -49.39 0.14 21.07
CA PRO A 17 -48.70 1.08 20.18
C PRO A 17 -49.59 2.16 19.56
N GLU A 18 -49.31 3.45 19.80
CA GLU A 18 -49.90 4.60 19.08
C GLU A 18 -48.95 5.81 19.09
N ARG A 19 -48.93 6.76 18.13
CA ARG A 19 -49.38 6.84 16.71
C ARG A 19 -48.64 8.03 16.06
N HIS A 20 -48.66 8.11 14.73
CA HIS A 20 -48.12 9.22 13.91
C HIS A 20 -48.54 10.63 14.36
N ALA A 21 -47.62 11.62 14.21
CA ALA A 21 -47.94 12.99 13.75
C ALA A 21 -46.69 13.82 13.34
N GLU A 22 -46.33 13.77 12.05
CA GLU A 22 -45.77 14.94 11.34
C GLU A 22 -46.93 15.75 10.71
N PRO A 23 -46.71 16.92 10.08
CA PRO A 23 -45.87 18.05 10.50
C PRO A 23 -46.64 19.39 10.38
N ARG A 24 -46.16 20.49 10.98
CA ARG A 24 -46.60 21.85 10.60
C ARG A 24 -45.48 22.89 10.62
N ALA A 25 -45.20 23.45 9.45
CA ALA A 25 -44.42 24.66 9.28
C ALA A 25 -45.30 25.92 9.37
N ARG A 26 -44.75 27.04 9.88
CA ARG A 26 -44.74 28.37 9.21
C ARG A 26 -44.21 29.49 10.12
N ALA A 27 -43.66 30.51 9.43
CA ALA A 27 -43.46 31.90 9.85
C ALA A 27 -42.57 32.13 11.10
N ALA A 28 -41.37 32.71 10.99
CA ALA A 28 -41.06 34.07 10.52
C ALA A 28 -41.50 35.15 11.51
N ASP A 29 -40.56 35.56 12.37
CA ASP A 29 -40.58 36.86 13.05
C ASP A 29 -39.14 37.40 13.19
N ARG A 30 -38.96 38.70 12.88
CA ARG A 30 -37.72 39.44 13.10
C ARG A 30 -37.90 40.38 14.29
N PRO A 31 -37.08 40.28 15.36
CA PRO A 31 -36.93 41.36 16.33
C PRO A 31 -35.85 42.38 15.86
N PRO A 32 -35.84 43.60 16.44
CA PRO A 32 -35.32 44.78 15.73
C PRO A 32 -33.86 45.16 16.02
N VAL A 33 -33.30 45.93 15.09
CA VAL A 33 -32.00 46.61 15.18
C VAL A 33 -31.95 47.54 16.39
N ARG A 34 -30.90 47.42 17.23
CA ARG A 34 -30.52 48.41 18.25
C ARG A 34 -29.42 49.35 17.71
N PRO A 35 -29.39 50.62 18.14
CA PRO A 35 -28.42 51.61 17.65
C PRO A 35 -27.02 51.43 18.27
N PRO A 36 -25.96 51.89 17.59
CA PRO A 36 -24.58 51.78 18.10
C PRO A 36 -24.31 52.71 19.28
N ALA A 37 -23.54 52.21 20.26
CA ALA A 37 -23.03 53.00 21.38
C ALA A 37 -21.82 53.86 20.96
N PRO A 38 -21.58 55.02 21.60
CA PRO A 38 -20.57 55.99 21.16
C PRO A 38 -19.12 55.56 21.44
N ALA A 39 -18.21 56.07 20.60
CA ALA A 39 -16.79 55.74 20.62
C ALA A 39 -16.06 56.10 21.92
N ARG A 40 -15.10 55.25 22.33
CA ARG A 40 -14.10 55.58 23.36
C ARG A 40 -12.88 56.28 22.74
N PRO A 41 -12.23 57.23 23.45
CA PRO A 41 -11.09 57.97 22.95
C PRO A 41 -9.80 57.13 22.87
N PRO A 42 -8.83 57.51 22.02
CA PRO A 42 -7.62 56.73 21.79
C PRO A 42 -6.67 56.73 23.01
N VAL A 43 -6.15 55.54 23.33
CA VAL A 43 -5.14 55.34 24.37
C VAL A 43 -3.76 55.78 23.84
N ARG A 44 -3.03 56.53 24.67
CA ARG A 44 -1.69 57.07 24.39
C ARG A 44 -0.64 55.93 24.43
N PRO A 45 0.29 55.82 23.47
CA PRO A 45 1.34 54.80 23.52
C PRO A 45 2.39 55.13 24.62
N PRO A 46 2.91 54.13 25.35
CA PRO A 46 4.04 54.31 26.26
C PRO A 46 5.37 54.48 25.50
N ALA A 47 6.37 55.02 26.20
CA ALA A 47 7.58 55.57 25.61
C ALA A 47 8.58 54.54 25.05
N THR A 48 9.35 54.99 24.06
CA THR A 48 10.46 54.29 23.42
C THR A 48 11.62 53.96 24.37
N THR A 49 12.00 52.68 24.47
CA THR A 49 13.32 52.24 24.93
C THR A 49 14.12 51.67 23.76
N ALA A 50 15.43 51.92 23.74
CA ALA A 50 16.30 51.71 22.58
C ALA A 50 16.46 50.23 22.14
N PRO A 51 16.66 49.95 20.84
CA PRO A 51 16.84 48.60 20.33
C PRO A 51 18.23 48.06 20.63
N ARG A 52 18.31 46.97 21.41
CA ARG A 52 19.44 46.02 21.34
C ARG A 52 19.14 45.03 20.22
N ALA A 53 19.97 44.99 19.19
CA ALA A 53 19.86 44.00 18.12
C ALA A 53 20.31 42.61 18.62
N PRO A 54 19.48 41.56 18.52
CA PRO A 54 19.95 40.18 18.63
C PRO A 54 20.62 39.76 17.32
N LEU A 55 21.86 39.26 17.41
CA LEU A 55 22.53 38.62 16.28
C LEU A 55 21.86 37.27 15.99
N ALA A 56 21.16 37.18 14.86
CA ALA A 56 20.50 35.95 14.42
C ALA A 56 21.49 35.02 13.68
N PRO A 57 21.59 33.72 14.02
CA PRO A 57 22.47 32.77 13.34
C PRO A 57 22.13 32.51 11.85
N SER A 58 20.95 32.92 11.40
CA SER A 58 20.40 32.62 10.07
C SER A 58 21.10 33.31 8.89
N ALA A 59 21.90 34.37 9.13
CA ALA A 59 22.62 35.07 8.06
C ALA A 59 23.79 34.25 7.48
N VAL A 60 24.38 33.33 8.25
CA VAL A 60 25.54 32.52 7.82
C VAL A 60 25.11 31.41 6.85
N LEU A 61 23.95 30.78 7.10
CA LEU A 61 23.41 29.72 6.25
C LEU A 61 23.01 30.24 4.84
N GLY A 62 22.41 31.44 4.77
CA GLY A 62 22.01 32.05 3.51
C GLY A 62 23.19 32.41 2.60
N LEU A 63 24.34 32.75 3.17
CA LEU A 63 25.57 33.02 2.42
C LEU A 63 26.24 31.73 1.92
N GLN A 64 26.17 30.63 2.66
CA GLN A 64 26.69 29.33 2.21
C GLN A 64 25.93 28.78 1.00
N GLN A 65 24.59 28.90 0.98
CA GLN A 65 23.77 28.46 -0.17
C GLN A 65 23.91 29.37 -1.40
N ALA A 66 24.09 30.68 -1.21
CA ALA A 66 24.18 31.64 -2.31
C ALA A 66 25.49 31.55 -3.12
N VAL A 67 26.61 31.16 -2.48
CA VAL A 67 27.92 31.04 -3.15
C VAL A 67 28.07 29.70 -3.87
N GLY A 68 27.61 28.59 -3.27
CA GLY A 68 27.71 27.25 -3.87
C GLY A 68 26.99 27.11 -5.21
N ASN A 69 25.71 27.52 -5.27
CA ASN A 69 24.87 27.24 -6.44
C ASN A 69 25.23 28.09 -7.68
N LYS A 70 25.72 29.33 -7.51
CA LYS A 70 26.01 30.22 -8.65
C LYS A 70 27.33 29.90 -9.37
N GLN A 71 28.34 29.39 -8.67
CA GLN A 71 29.62 29.03 -9.30
C GLN A 71 29.58 27.64 -9.96
N VAL A 72 28.83 26.68 -9.40
CA VAL A 72 28.67 25.35 -10.00
C VAL A 72 27.84 25.41 -11.29
N ALA A 73 26.74 26.17 -11.31
CA ALA A 73 25.94 26.37 -12.52
C ALA A 73 26.73 27.06 -13.66
N ALA A 74 27.62 28.00 -13.32
CA ALA A 74 28.48 28.67 -14.29
C ALA A 74 29.58 27.76 -14.87
N LEU A 75 30.08 26.78 -14.10
CA LEU A 75 31.05 25.80 -14.60
C LEU A 75 30.41 24.75 -15.52
N LEU A 76 29.18 24.31 -15.22
CA LEU A 76 28.50 23.27 -16.00
C LEU A 76 27.96 23.76 -17.35
N ALA A 77 27.68 25.05 -17.49
CA ALA A 77 27.21 25.65 -18.76
C ALA A 77 28.28 25.75 -19.87
N GLY A 78 29.56 25.48 -19.57
CA GLY A 78 30.69 25.78 -20.45
C GLY A 78 31.28 24.62 -21.27
N GLY A 79 30.73 23.39 -21.20
CA GLY A 79 31.47 22.20 -21.65
C GLY A 79 30.73 21.19 -22.54
N ARG A 80 30.57 21.47 -23.85
CA ARG A 80 30.31 20.45 -24.89
C ARG A 80 30.89 20.81 -26.27
N GLY A 81 31.58 19.84 -26.89
CA GLY A 81 32.05 19.84 -28.29
C GLY A 81 33.46 20.43 -28.51
N THR A 82 34.34 19.88 -29.35
CA THR A 82 34.32 18.66 -30.19
C THR A 82 35.75 18.12 -30.37
N ALA A 83 35.92 16.86 -30.75
CA ALA A 83 37.24 16.29 -31.08
C ALA A 83 37.52 16.30 -32.59
N ALA A 84 38.61 16.95 -33.01
CA ALA A 84 39.50 16.61 -34.15
C ALA A 84 40.27 17.85 -34.67
N GLY A 85 41.57 17.69 -34.98
CA GLY A 85 42.32 18.58 -35.88
C GLY A 85 43.59 19.20 -35.29
N ASP A 86 44.76 18.75 -35.77
CA ASP A 86 46.06 19.36 -35.48
C ASP A 86 46.20 20.78 -36.06
N ARG A 87 46.35 21.79 -35.19
CA ARG A 87 47.16 23.01 -35.40
C ARG A 87 47.20 23.88 -34.14
N PRO A 88 48.31 24.58 -33.84
CA PRO A 88 48.38 25.52 -32.73
C PRO A 88 47.69 26.85 -33.08
N PRO A 89 46.74 27.36 -32.29
CA PRO A 89 46.16 28.69 -32.49
C PRO A 89 47.00 29.78 -31.81
N ALA A 90 46.91 30.99 -32.36
CA ALA A 90 47.61 32.18 -31.88
C ALA A 90 46.99 32.76 -30.59
N THR A 91 47.77 33.63 -29.95
CA THR A 91 47.36 34.49 -28.82
C THR A 91 46.13 35.36 -29.15
N PRO A 92 45.10 35.39 -28.27
CA PRO A 92 44.13 36.45 -28.25
C PRO A 92 44.48 37.50 -27.18
N ASP A 93 44.51 38.77 -27.58
CA ASP A 93 44.51 39.90 -26.64
C ASP A 93 43.22 39.88 -25.79
N ALA A 94 43.36 39.97 -24.48
CA ALA A 94 42.23 40.13 -23.56
C ALA A 94 42.54 41.23 -22.53
N VAL A 95 41.86 42.36 -22.68
CA VAL A 95 41.92 43.50 -21.75
C VAL A 95 41.35 43.06 -20.39
N PRO A 96 42.09 43.23 -19.27
CA PRO A 96 41.58 42.83 -17.96
C PRO A 96 40.48 43.79 -17.47
N ALA A 97 39.36 43.20 -17.03
CA ALA A 97 38.28 43.94 -16.39
C ALA A 97 38.70 44.47 -15.01
N ARG A 98 38.22 45.67 -14.68
CA ARG A 98 38.55 46.42 -13.45
C ARG A 98 37.85 45.80 -12.22
N PRO A 99 38.56 45.47 -11.13
CA PRO A 99 37.92 45.02 -9.90
C PRO A 99 37.19 46.18 -9.17
N PRO A 100 36.11 45.91 -8.42
CA PRO A 100 35.38 46.92 -7.66
C PRO A 100 36.10 47.32 -6.36
N ASP A 101 35.72 48.47 -5.82
CA ASP A 101 36.42 49.20 -4.76
C ASP A 101 36.69 48.40 -3.48
N ALA A 102 37.95 48.40 -3.03
CA ALA A 102 38.37 47.99 -1.69
C ALA A 102 38.67 49.23 -0.84
N ALA A 103 38.30 49.18 0.44
CA ALA A 103 38.23 50.33 1.33
C ALA A 103 39.57 51.06 1.56
N THR A 104 39.50 52.39 1.62
CA THR A 104 40.63 53.30 1.82
C THR A 104 41.20 53.18 3.24
N VAL A 105 42.46 52.71 3.36
CA VAL A 105 43.26 52.89 4.57
C VAL A 105 43.99 54.25 4.46
N PRO A 106 43.95 55.12 5.49
CA PRO A 106 44.57 56.44 5.40
C PRO A 106 46.11 56.33 5.46
N GLY A 107 46.77 56.64 4.33
CA GLY A 107 48.22 56.74 4.26
C GLY A 107 48.77 57.99 4.99
N PRO A 108 50.03 57.97 5.43
CA PRO A 108 50.66 59.12 6.07
C PRO A 108 50.84 60.30 5.09
N THR A 109 50.67 61.49 5.65
CA THR A 109 50.66 62.82 5.03
C THR A 109 51.83 63.17 4.10
N ARG A 110 51.49 63.85 2.99
CA ARG A 110 52.31 64.83 2.22
C ARG A 110 53.74 64.43 1.80
N ARG A 111 53.89 64.05 0.52
CA ARG A 111 55.06 64.44 -0.29
C ARG A 111 54.97 65.93 -0.66
N PRO A 112 56.05 66.73 -0.53
CA PRO A 112 56.20 67.99 -1.26
C PRO A 112 56.89 67.77 -2.62
N GLY A 113 56.40 68.48 -3.65
CA GLY A 113 57.06 68.81 -4.92
C GLY A 113 58.05 67.81 -5.55
N ALA A 114 57.56 66.95 -6.43
CA ALA A 114 58.38 66.30 -7.45
C ALA A 114 58.25 67.07 -8.78
N ASP A 115 58.98 68.17 -8.92
CA ASP A 115 59.07 68.97 -10.16
C ASP A 115 60.48 69.55 -10.29
N ALA A 116 61.36 68.81 -10.98
CA ALA A 116 62.62 69.24 -11.63
C ALA A 116 63.50 68.01 -11.91
N GLY A 117 63.39 67.43 -13.10
CA GLY A 117 64.29 66.37 -13.59
C GLY A 117 65.67 66.91 -13.96
N GLY A 118 66.42 67.43 -12.98
CA GLY A 118 67.82 67.80 -13.13
C GLY A 118 68.73 66.62 -12.79
N HIS A 119 69.17 65.87 -13.81
CA HIS A 119 70.29 64.94 -13.65
C HIS A 119 71.55 65.75 -13.29
N LEU A 120 71.91 65.77 -12.00
CA LEU A 120 73.21 66.25 -11.55
C LEU A 120 74.26 65.16 -11.81
N ASP A 121 74.57 64.94 -13.08
CA ASP A 121 75.61 63.98 -13.52
C ASP A 121 77.04 64.48 -13.24
N GLY A 122 77.18 65.68 -12.66
CA GLY A 122 78.40 66.06 -11.95
C GLY A 122 78.39 65.47 -10.55
N GLU A 123 79.36 64.61 -10.23
CA GLU A 123 79.68 64.32 -8.83
C GLU A 123 79.80 65.65 -8.06
N PRO A 124 79.32 65.75 -6.81
CA PRO A 124 79.33 67.01 -6.07
C PRO A 124 80.76 67.42 -5.70
N VAL A 125 81.45 68.07 -6.65
CA VAL A 125 82.81 68.56 -6.49
C VAL A 125 82.84 69.65 -5.42
N VAL A 126 83.74 69.50 -4.46
CA VAL A 126 84.05 70.54 -3.48
C VAL A 126 84.71 71.70 -4.23
N ASP A 127 84.01 72.83 -4.33
CA ASP A 127 84.54 74.02 -5.00
C ASP A 127 85.71 74.61 -4.20
N LEU A 128 86.91 74.52 -4.77
CA LEU A 128 88.14 75.07 -4.20
C LEU A 128 88.36 76.55 -4.59
N GLY A 129 87.46 77.16 -5.37
CA GLY A 129 87.60 78.53 -5.89
C GLY A 129 87.80 79.58 -4.80
N GLY A 130 87.16 79.42 -3.64
CA GLY A 130 87.35 80.29 -2.48
C GLY A 130 88.75 80.24 -1.83
N VAL A 131 89.59 79.28 -2.24
CA VAL A 131 90.97 79.07 -1.74
C VAL A 131 92.02 79.45 -2.78
N ALA A 132 91.62 79.74 -4.02
CA ALA A 132 92.54 79.99 -5.15
C ALA A 132 93.50 81.17 -4.91
N ASP A 133 93.04 82.22 -4.21
CA ASP A 133 93.84 83.40 -3.85
C ASP A 133 94.77 83.17 -2.64
N ARG A 134 94.75 81.96 -2.04
CA ARG A 134 95.54 81.58 -0.85
C ARG A 134 96.28 80.25 -1.04
N PRO A 135 97.45 80.26 -1.71
CA PRO A 135 98.22 79.03 -1.98
C PRO A 135 98.73 78.32 -0.71
N ASP A 136 98.77 79.03 0.43
CA ASP A 136 99.07 78.45 1.75
C ASP A 136 97.96 77.51 2.27
N LEU A 137 96.72 77.68 1.80
CA LEU A 137 95.55 76.89 2.20
C LEU A 137 95.19 75.77 1.20
N ALA A 138 95.80 75.76 0.01
CA ALA A 138 95.49 74.79 -1.05
C ALA A 138 95.72 73.33 -0.62
N ALA A 139 96.79 73.05 0.13
CA ALA A 139 97.08 71.69 0.62
C ALA A 139 96.10 71.22 1.72
N PRO A 140 95.77 72.01 2.77
CA PRO A 140 94.66 71.70 3.68
C PRO A 140 93.32 71.50 2.96
N ALA A 141 92.94 72.36 2.01
CA ALA A 141 91.68 72.20 1.28
C ALA A 141 91.65 70.91 0.43
N ALA A 142 92.76 70.55 -0.21
CA ALA A 142 92.89 69.26 -0.91
C ALA A 142 92.81 68.06 0.04
N ARG A 143 93.35 68.16 1.27
CA ARG A 143 93.20 67.11 2.30
C ARG A 143 91.74 66.93 2.72
N ILE A 144 90.98 68.02 2.89
CA ILE A 144 89.54 67.98 3.21
C ILE A 144 88.75 67.32 2.07
N GLN A 145 89.04 67.69 0.81
CA GLN A 145 88.40 67.07 -0.35
C GLN A 145 88.73 65.57 -0.46
N GLN A 146 89.99 65.17 -0.24
CA GLN A 146 90.40 63.76 -0.23
C GLN A 146 89.73 62.96 0.89
N ALA A 147 89.61 63.53 2.10
CA ALA A 147 88.87 62.91 3.19
C ALA A 147 87.39 62.71 2.84
N ALA A 148 86.73 63.74 2.30
CA ALA A 148 85.33 63.64 1.87
C ALA A 148 85.10 62.57 0.80
N LEU A 149 85.99 62.49 -0.21
CA LEU A 149 85.94 61.45 -1.24
C LEU A 149 86.19 60.03 -0.67
N ALA A 150 87.09 59.90 0.30
CA ALA A 150 87.32 58.63 0.99
C ALA A 150 86.08 58.17 1.78
N GLU A 151 85.45 59.07 2.54
CA GLU A 151 84.23 58.74 3.28
C GLU A 151 83.04 58.45 2.35
N GLN A 152 82.88 59.19 1.24
CA GLN A 152 81.91 58.87 0.19
C GLN A 152 82.12 57.47 -0.40
N ALA A 153 83.37 57.07 -0.68
CA ALA A 153 83.69 55.73 -1.17
C ALA A 153 83.31 54.62 -0.18
N VAL A 154 83.43 54.88 1.13
CA VAL A 154 82.96 53.94 2.17
C VAL A 154 81.44 53.90 2.25
N VAL A 155 80.74 55.04 2.13
CA VAL A 155 79.26 55.08 2.07
C VAL A 155 78.75 54.27 0.87
N ARG A 156 79.29 54.50 -0.34
CA ARG A 156 78.93 53.75 -1.55
C ARG A 156 79.18 52.24 -1.41
N THR A 157 80.30 51.86 -0.81
CA THR A 157 80.65 50.45 -0.52
C THR A 157 79.69 49.81 0.49
N THR A 158 79.28 50.57 1.51
CA THR A 158 78.32 50.14 2.54
C THR A 158 76.93 49.95 1.93
N ALA A 159 76.46 50.92 1.14
CA ALA A 159 75.19 50.83 0.42
C ALA A 159 75.15 49.65 -0.55
N ALA A 160 76.22 49.43 -1.34
CA ALA A 160 76.35 48.25 -2.21
C ALA A 160 76.31 46.92 -1.42
N THR A 161 76.95 46.86 -0.25
CA THR A 161 76.92 45.69 0.63
C THR A 161 75.50 45.44 1.17
N LEU A 162 74.78 46.49 1.58
CA LEU A 162 73.41 46.39 2.07
C LEU A 162 72.43 46.00 0.95
N ARG A 163 72.58 46.53 -0.27
CA ARG A 163 71.81 46.08 -1.45
C ARG A 163 72.00 44.59 -1.70
N ALA A 164 73.23 44.10 -1.69
CA ALA A 164 73.52 42.67 -1.85
C ALA A 164 72.94 41.79 -0.73
N GLN A 165 72.89 42.29 0.51
CA GLN A 165 72.24 41.59 1.62
C GLN A 165 70.72 41.55 1.47
N VAL A 166 70.08 42.67 1.11
CA VAL A 166 68.63 42.72 0.82
C VAL A 166 68.27 41.75 -0.30
N ASP A 167 69.10 41.66 -1.35
CA ASP A 167 68.89 40.73 -2.46
C ASP A 167 68.96 39.27 -2.03
N ALA A 168 69.94 38.91 -1.19
CA ALA A 168 70.04 37.57 -0.61
C ALA A 168 68.83 37.26 0.29
N ASP A 169 68.41 38.22 1.12
CA ASP A 169 67.22 38.09 1.99
C ASP A 169 65.93 37.89 1.16
N VAL A 170 65.73 38.67 0.09
CA VAL A 170 64.58 38.54 -0.82
C VAL A 170 64.57 37.17 -1.51
N LEU A 171 65.71 36.69 -2.02
CA LEU A 171 65.83 35.37 -2.64
C LEU A 171 65.55 34.24 -1.63
N ALA A 172 66.08 34.34 -0.41
CA ALA A 172 65.85 33.36 0.65
C ALA A 172 64.36 33.30 1.06
N ARG A 173 63.71 34.45 1.24
CA ARG A 173 62.27 34.50 1.56
C ARG A 173 61.39 34.05 0.41
N ALA A 174 61.74 34.36 -0.84
CA ALA A 174 61.03 33.85 -2.01
C ALA A 174 61.13 32.31 -2.14
N ALA A 175 62.29 31.73 -1.80
CA ALA A 175 62.44 30.27 -1.72
C ALA A 175 61.60 29.67 -0.57
N GLU A 176 61.62 30.28 0.62
CA GLU A 176 60.81 29.86 1.78
C GLU A 176 59.30 29.86 1.46
N VAL A 177 58.78 30.91 0.82
CA VAL A 177 57.38 31.00 0.38
C VAL A 177 57.01 29.88 -0.59
N ARG A 178 57.85 29.60 -1.59
CA ARG A 178 57.62 28.50 -2.54
C ARG A 178 57.58 27.14 -1.85
N THR A 179 58.55 26.88 -0.97
CA THR A 179 58.62 25.62 -0.20
C THR A 179 57.39 25.44 0.69
N ARG A 180 57.00 26.45 1.47
CA ARG A 180 55.79 26.39 2.31
C ARG A 180 54.52 26.15 1.50
N THR A 181 54.35 26.87 0.39
CA THR A 181 53.21 26.70 -0.52
C THR A 181 53.14 25.27 -1.07
N ALA A 182 54.29 24.69 -1.46
CA ALA A 182 54.35 23.31 -1.97
C ALA A 182 54.09 22.27 -0.88
N THR A 183 54.61 22.46 0.33
CA THR A 183 54.34 21.60 1.50
C THR A 183 52.85 21.60 1.83
N GLU A 184 52.19 22.76 1.85
CA GLU A 184 50.77 22.86 2.21
C GLU A 184 49.85 22.23 1.15
N VAL A 185 50.14 22.44 -0.15
CA VAL A 185 49.43 21.75 -1.24
C VAL A 185 49.53 20.23 -1.11
N SER A 186 50.68 19.71 -0.66
CA SER A 186 50.87 18.28 -0.39
C SER A 186 50.06 17.82 0.84
N ALA A 187 50.10 18.58 1.93
CA ALA A 187 49.37 18.29 3.17
C ALA A 187 47.86 18.22 2.96
N LEU A 188 47.29 19.21 2.27
CA LEU A 188 45.87 19.23 1.87
C LEU A 188 45.50 18.03 0.97
N GLY A 189 46.40 17.64 0.07
CA GLY A 189 46.23 16.44 -0.76
C GLY A 189 46.15 15.15 0.07
N GLY A 190 47.03 15.01 1.07
CA GLY A 190 47.03 13.88 2.01
C GLY A 190 45.78 13.84 2.90
N LEU A 191 45.37 14.99 3.46
CA LEU A 191 44.17 15.12 4.28
C LEU A 191 42.92 14.69 3.51
N VAL A 192 42.70 15.26 2.32
CA VAL A 192 41.51 14.91 1.52
C VAL A 192 41.54 13.44 1.09
N ALA A 193 42.70 12.89 0.72
CA ALA A 193 42.81 11.47 0.39
C ALA A 193 42.41 10.55 1.57
N GLY A 194 42.85 10.88 2.79
CA GLY A 194 42.43 10.17 4.00
C GLY A 194 40.93 10.24 4.25
N ARG A 195 40.33 11.43 4.10
CA ARG A 195 38.88 11.65 4.25
C ARG A 195 38.07 10.90 3.19
N LYS A 196 38.54 10.82 1.94
CA LYS A 196 37.92 10.00 0.89
C LYS A 196 38.00 8.51 1.19
N ALA A 197 39.12 8.03 1.77
CA ALA A 197 39.23 6.64 2.21
C ALA A 197 38.21 6.32 3.33
N GLU A 198 38.04 7.24 4.29
CA GLU A 198 37.05 7.12 5.37
C GLU A 198 35.61 7.04 4.83
N VAL A 199 35.20 7.96 3.93
CA VAL A 199 33.89 7.89 3.24
C VAL A 199 33.71 6.53 2.55
N SER A 200 34.74 6.06 1.84
CA SER A 200 34.71 4.79 1.11
C SER A 200 34.61 3.56 2.00
N GLN A 201 35.12 3.63 3.23
CA GLN A 201 35.03 2.57 4.22
C GLN A 201 33.65 2.57 4.89
N ARG A 202 33.14 3.75 5.30
CA ARG A 202 31.80 3.91 5.88
C ARG A 202 30.71 3.47 4.91
N ALA A 203 30.78 3.88 3.63
CA ALA A 203 29.81 3.46 2.61
C ALA A 203 29.77 1.92 2.45
N ARG A 204 30.93 1.26 2.37
CA ARG A 204 31.02 -0.21 2.29
C ARG A 204 30.49 -0.90 3.55
N ALA A 205 30.76 -0.36 4.72
CA ALA A 205 30.23 -0.89 5.98
C ALA A 205 28.69 -0.76 6.06
N ALA A 206 28.15 0.39 5.66
CA ALA A 206 26.70 0.63 5.60
C ALA A 206 26.00 -0.31 4.61
N THR A 207 26.55 -0.47 3.40
CA THR A 207 26.04 -1.42 2.41
C THR A 207 26.04 -2.86 2.94
N GLY A 208 27.15 -3.32 3.54
CA GLY A 208 27.23 -4.67 4.11
C GLY A 208 26.29 -4.90 5.31
N ALA A 209 26.06 -3.88 6.14
CA ALA A 209 25.08 -3.95 7.24
C ALA A 209 23.65 -4.05 6.71
N LEU A 210 23.32 -3.25 5.69
CA LEU A 210 22.03 -3.25 5.00
C LEU A 210 21.75 -4.60 4.31
N GLU A 211 22.73 -5.18 3.62
CA GLU A 211 22.65 -6.51 3.01
C GLU A 211 22.40 -7.60 4.06
N ALA A 212 23.09 -7.54 5.21
CA ALA A 212 22.89 -8.49 6.31
C ALA A 212 21.50 -8.38 6.94
N VAL A 213 20.99 -7.15 7.14
CA VAL A 213 19.63 -6.90 7.64
C VAL A 213 18.58 -7.43 6.67
N THR A 214 18.66 -7.06 5.38
CA THR A 214 17.66 -7.47 4.40
C THR A 214 17.66 -8.97 4.16
N ALA A 215 18.82 -9.63 4.15
CA ALA A 215 18.91 -11.09 4.13
C ALA A 215 18.24 -11.74 5.36
N ALA A 216 18.46 -11.22 6.57
CA ALA A 216 17.85 -11.73 7.80
C ALA A 216 16.32 -11.56 7.82
N GLN A 217 15.81 -10.41 7.38
CA GLN A 217 14.36 -10.15 7.31
C GLN A 217 13.70 -10.94 6.17
N SER A 218 14.37 -11.11 5.03
CA SER A 218 13.93 -11.97 3.92
C SER A 218 13.85 -13.45 4.35
N ALA A 219 14.79 -13.92 5.18
CA ALA A 219 14.72 -15.25 5.78
C ALA A 219 13.55 -15.38 6.78
N ARG A 220 13.28 -14.36 7.61
CA ARG A 220 12.10 -14.31 8.49
C ARG A 220 10.78 -14.34 7.73
N ALA A 221 10.66 -13.59 6.63
CA ALA A 221 9.48 -13.61 5.77
C ALA A 221 9.18 -15.03 5.29
N ARG A 222 10.17 -15.73 4.69
CA ARG A 222 9.99 -17.13 4.26
C ARG A 222 9.68 -18.09 5.42
N ALA A 223 10.23 -17.86 6.61
CA ALA A 223 9.95 -18.69 7.79
C ALA A 223 8.53 -18.52 8.36
N SER A 224 7.89 -17.36 8.17
CA SER A 224 6.55 -17.05 8.72
C SER A 224 5.43 -17.98 8.24
N ALA A 225 5.54 -18.50 7.00
CA ALA A 225 4.55 -19.42 6.44
C ALA A 225 4.44 -20.75 7.20
N GLY A 226 5.49 -21.18 7.91
CA GLY A 226 5.49 -22.43 8.70
C GLY A 226 4.43 -22.41 9.82
N PRO A 227 4.53 -21.47 10.78
CA PRO A 227 3.51 -21.28 11.82
C PRO A 227 2.09 -21.07 11.27
N ALA A 228 1.92 -20.26 10.22
CA ALA A 228 0.61 -20.00 9.62
C ALA A 228 -0.04 -21.28 9.06
N ARG A 229 0.74 -22.09 8.31
CA ARG A 229 0.27 -23.40 7.81
C ARG A 229 -0.08 -24.37 8.94
N GLN A 230 0.72 -24.40 10.01
CA GLN A 230 0.42 -25.24 11.18
C GLN A 230 -0.90 -24.83 11.86
N GLN A 231 -1.15 -23.53 12.02
CA GLN A 231 -2.40 -23.00 12.57
C GLN A 231 -3.61 -23.34 11.68
N LEU A 232 -3.47 -23.17 10.37
CA LEU A 232 -4.47 -23.56 9.37
C LEU A 232 -4.81 -25.06 9.49
N GLN A 233 -3.80 -25.94 9.46
CA GLN A 233 -3.98 -27.39 9.57
C GLN A 233 -4.69 -27.81 10.87
N GLN A 234 -4.37 -27.15 12.00
CA GLN A 234 -5.05 -27.40 13.28
C GLN A 234 -6.54 -27.03 13.22
N ARG A 235 -6.88 -25.85 12.66
CA ARG A 235 -8.27 -25.38 12.55
C ARG A 235 -9.08 -26.23 11.58
N VAL A 236 -8.51 -26.58 10.43
CA VAL A 236 -9.13 -27.53 9.47
C VAL A 236 -9.39 -28.88 10.14
N THR A 237 -8.42 -29.42 10.87
CA THR A 237 -8.60 -30.69 11.60
C THR A 237 -9.74 -30.62 12.62
N ALA A 238 -9.85 -29.51 13.36
CA ALA A 238 -10.97 -29.29 14.27
C ALA A 238 -12.33 -29.26 13.54
N LYS A 239 -12.41 -28.61 12.37
CA LYS A 239 -13.63 -28.52 11.55
C LYS A 239 -14.03 -29.84 10.92
N ARG A 240 -13.09 -30.66 10.46
CA ARG A 240 -13.34 -32.05 10.05
C ARG A 240 -13.98 -32.86 11.18
N GLY A 241 -13.46 -32.72 12.40
CA GLY A 241 -14.02 -33.35 13.60
C GLY A 241 -15.37 -32.77 14.06
N GLU A 242 -15.73 -31.55 13.65
CA GLU A 242 -17.05 -30.96 13.86
C GLU A 242 -18.08 -31.55 12.88
N ALA A 243 -17.76 -31.59 11.58
CA ALA A 243 -18.60 -32.18 10.53
C ALA A 243 -19.00 -33.63 10.84
N THR A 244 -18.03 -34.49 11.18
CA THR A 244 -18.31 -35.89 11.52
C THR A 244 -19.16 -36.04 12.78
N ARG A 245 -19.01 -35.16 13.79
CA ARG A 245 -19.85 -35.18 15.00
C ARG A 245 -21.29 -34.75 14.70
N ALA A 246 -21.47 -33.66 13.96
CA ALA A 246 -22.79 -33.18 13.56
C ALA A 246 -23.56 -34.24 12.74
N ALA A 247 -22.91 -34.86 11.75
CA ALA A 247 -23.49 -35.97 11.01
C ALA A 247 -23.86 -37.17 11.91
N THR A 248 -23.00 -37.53 12.85
CA THR A 248 -23.28 -38.63 13.80
C THR A 248 -24.47 -38.33 14.70
N GLU A 249 -24.61 -37.08 15.16
CA GLU A 249 -25.75 -36.62 15.96
C GLU A 249 -27.06 -36.69 15.16
N GLN A 250 -27.10 -36.15 13.94
CA GLN A 250 -28.29 -36.21 13.07
C GLN A 250 -28.67 -37.65 12.71
N ALA A 251 -27.68 -38.51 12.44
CA ALA A 251 -27.88 -39.92 12.19
C ALA A 251 -28.48 -40.67 13.39
N ASN A 252 -28.03 -40.37 14.62
CA ASN A 252 -28.60 -40.99 15.81
C ASN A 252 -30.05 -40.55 16.03
N LEU A 253 -30.35 -39.26 15.88
CA LEU A 253 -31.71 -38.73 15.97
C LEU A 253 -32.67 -39.34 14.93
N ALA A 254 -32.18 -39.65 13.72
CA ALA A 254 -32.95 -40.40 12.72
C ALA A 254 -33.30 -41.82 13.21
N GLN A 255 -32.33 -42.56 13.78
CA GLN A 255 -32.55 -43.91 14.31
C GLN A 255 -33.53 -43.91 15.49
N ASP A 256 -33.42 -42.94 16.39
CA ASP A 256 -34.33 -42.78 17.53
C ASP A 256 -35.77 -42.50 17.08
N GLY A 257 -35.96 -41.63 16.08
CA GLY A 257 -37.27 -41.36 15.48
C GLY A 257 -37.90 -42.62 14.85
N GLY A 258 -37.12 -43.38 14.08
CA GLY A 258 -37.57 -44.66 13.51
C GLY A 258 -37.90 -45.72 14.56
N ALA A 259 -37.14 -45.78 15.65
CA ALA A 259 -37.41 -46.66 16.78
C ALA A 259 -38.72 -46.27 17.51
N GLN A 260 -38.94 -44.97 17.74
CA GLN A 260 -40.16 -44.46 18.37
C GLN A 260 -41.41 -44.77 17.54
N GLN A 261 -41.40 -44.53 16.22
CA GLN A 261 -42.54 -44.85 15.37
C GLN A 261 -42.75 -46.37 15.23
N SER A 262 -41.67 -47.17 15.21
CA SER A 262 -41.80 -48.64 15.29
C SER A 262 -42.44 -49.11 16.59
N GLN A 263 -42.14 -48.49 17.73
CA GLN A 263 -42.76 -48.84 19.01
C GLN A 263 -44.24 -48.47 19.01
N ARG A 264 -44.58 -47.26 18.56
CA ARG A 264 -45.96 -46.78 18.40
C ARG A 264 -46.81 -47.69 17.51
N ALA A 265 -46.25 -48.17 16.39
CA ALA A 265 -46.92 -49.08 15.47
C ALA A 265 -47.33 -50.40 16.16
N VAL A 266 -46.43 -50.99 16.96
CA VAL A 266 -46.68 -52.23 17.69
C VAL A 266 -47.66 -52.02 18.85
N GLU A 267 -47.42 -51.01 19.69
CA GLU A 267 -48.26 -50.73 20.88
C GLU A 267 -49.70 -50.40 20.49
N THR A 268 -49.90 -49.50 19.52
CA THR A 268 -51.25 -49.11 19.08
C THR A 268 -51.99 -50.27 18.44
N SER A 269 -51.28 -51.15 17.71
CA SER A 269 -51.90 -52.31 17.06
C SER A 269 -52.31 -53.38 18.08
N ALA A 270 -51.47 -53.65 19.08
CA ALA A 270 -51.80 -54.55 20.18
C ALA A 270 -53.00 -54.05 21.02
N GLU A 271 -53.14 -52.73 21.20
CA GLU A 271 -54.31 -52.14 21.86
C GLU A 271 -55.60 -52.39 21.05
N ILE A 272 -55.55 -52.19 19.72
CA ILE A 272 -56.69 -52.45 18.82
C ILE A 272 -57.03 -53.95 18.79
N GLU A 273 -56.02 -54.82 18.70
CA GLU A 273 -56.16 -56.28 18.76
C GLU A 273 -56.91 -56.74 20.02
N GLY A 274 -56.56 -56.15 21.18
CA GLY A 274 -57.24 -56.39 22.45
C GLY A 274 -58.72 -56.01 22.41
N ARG A 275 -59.09 -54.91 21.75
CA ARG A 275 -60.48 -54.46 21.60
C ARG A 275 -61.29 -55.32 20.62
N ILE A 276 -60.69 -55.75 19.50
CA ILE A 276 -61.31 -56.71 18.57
C ILE A 276 -61.58 -58.04 19.30
N THR A 277 -60.58 -58.57 20.01
CA THR A 277 -60.69 -59.82 20.78
C THR A 277 -61.74 -59.74 21.89
N ALA A 278 -61.84 -58.60 22.59
CA ALA A 278 -62.87 -58.37 23.59
C ALA A 278 -64.28 -58.33 22.96
N THR A 279 -64.42 -57.66 21.82
CA THR A 279 -65.68 -57.57 21.05
C THR A 279 -66.12 -58.95 20.57
N ALA A 280 -65.20 -59.77 20.05
CA ALA A 280 -65.46 -61.14 19.61
C ALA A 280 -65.99 -62.02 20.74
N ARG A 281 -65.38 -61.97 21.93
CA ARG A 281 -65.87 -62.68 23.13
C ARG A 281 -67.27 -62.22 23.53
N GLN A 282 -67.55 -60.91 23.47
CA GLN A 282 -68.87 -60.36 23.77
C GLN A 282 -69.93 -60.84 22.76
N LYS A 283 -69.61 -60.82 21.47
CA LYS A 283 -70.50 -61.27 20.38
C LYS A 283 -70.82 -62.76 20.48
N ALA A 284 -69.79 -63.60 20.61
CA ALA A 284 -69.97 -65.05 20.79
C ALA A 284 -70.81 -65.40 22.02
N ALA A 285 -70.59 -64.71 23.15
CA ALA A 285 -71.36 -64.93 24.37
C ALA A 285 -72.82 -64.43 24.32
N ALA A 286 -73.13 -63.50 23.41
CA ALA A 286 -74.46 -62.89 23.28
C ALA A 286 -75.36 -63.61 22.25
N TYR A 287 -74.83 -64.56 21.48
CA TYR A 287 -75.57 -65.21 20.39
C TYR A 287 -76.57 -66.26 20.91
N PRO A 288 -77.87 -66.17 20.57
CA PRO A 288 -78.87 -67.13 21.02
C PRO A 288 -78.85 -68.41 20.16
N GLY A 289 -78.73 -69.57 20.80
CA GLY A 289 -78.73 -70.89 20.17
C GLY A 289 -78.69 -72.01 21.21
N ASP A 290 -78.73 -73.26 20.78
CA ASP A 290 -78.47 -74.42 21.65
C ASP A 290 -76.97 -74.54 22.00
N ALA A 291 -76.49 -75.68 22.50
CA ALA A 291 -75.07 -75.84 22.83
C ALA A 291 -74.20 -75.87 21.57
N ASP A 292 -74.59 -76.68 20.58
CA ASP A 292 -73.78 -76.96 19.39
C ASP A 292 -73.71 -75.73 18.48
N VAL A 293 -74.83 -74.99 18.31
CA VAL A 293 -74.85 -73.70 17.60
C VAL A 293 -73.98 -72.66 18.31
N ARG A 294 -74.01 -72.59 19.65
CA ARG A 294 -73.18 -71.61 20.39
C ARG A 294 -71.69 -71.94 20.34
N ASP A 295 -71.31 -73.21 20.35
CA ASP A 295 -69.92 -73.62 20.22
C ASP A 295 -69.40 -73.37 18.80
N ALA A 296 -70.19 -73.66 17.75
CA ALA A 296 -69.85 -73.33 16.36
C ALA A 296 -69.74 -71.82 16.11
N VAL A 297 -70.66 -71.02 16.66
CA VAL A 297 -70.59 -69.55 16.66
C VAL A 297 -69.34 -69.07 17.40
N HIS A 298 -69.01 -69.66 18.55
CA HIS A 298 -67.83 -69.27 19.32
C HIS A 298 -66.54 -69.56 18.53
N GLU A 299 -66.43 -70.73 17.91
CA GLU A 299 -65.29 -71.10 17.07
C GLU A 299 -65.15 -70.17 15.85
N ALA A 300 -66.24 -69.92 15.11
CA ALA A 300 -66.22 -69.01 13.96
C ALA A 300 -65.84 -67.57 14.35
N VAL A 301 -66.51 -66.99 15.36
CA VAL A 301 -66.28 -65.62 15.81
C VAL A 301 -64.88 -65.45 16.40
N THR A 302 -64.39 -66.41 17.20
CA THR A 302 -63.02 -66.33 17.73
C THR A 302 -61.95 -66.61 16.67
N GLY A 303 -62.24 -67.48 15.70
CA GLY A 303 -61.40 -67.74 14.53
C GLY A 303 -61.21 -66.49 13.66
N THR A 304 -62.30 -65.85 13.22
CA THR A 304 -62.24 -64.59 12.45
C THR A 304 -61.56 -63.47 13.23
N ALA A 305 -61.85 -63.34 14.53
CA ALA A 305 -61.17 -62.37 15.38
C ALA A 305 -59.66 -62.63 15.47
N HIS A 306 -59.26 -63.90 15.56
CA HIS A 306 -57.84 -64.29 15.62
C HIS A 306 -57.13 -64.11 14.28
N GLU A 307 -57.80 -64.34 13.15
CA GLU A 307 -57.25 -64.08 11.81
C GLU A 307 -57.00 -62.58 11.60
N VAL A 308 -57.99 -61.72 11.89
CA VAL A 308 -57.85 -60.26 11.82
C VAL A 308 -56.78 -59.75 12.79
N ALA A 309 -56.75 -60.27 14.02
CA ALA A 309 -55.70 -59.99 15.01
C ALA A 309 -54.30 -60.36 14.50
N ALA A 310 -54.13 -61.57 13.97
CA ALA A 310 -52.85 -62.08 13.50
C ALA A 310 -52.33 -61.32 12.28
N ASP A 311 -53.20 -60.95 11.34
CA ASP A 311 -52.87 -60.10 10.19
C ASP A 311 -52.41 -58.71 10.63
N MET A 312 -53.12 -58.07 11.57
CA MET A 312 -52.72 -56.79 12.16
C MET A 312 -51.42 -56.87 12.96
N ALA A 313 -51.21 -57.95 13.72
CA ALA A 313 -49.98 -58.22 14.46
C ALA A 313 -48.78 -58.56 13.53
N ALA A 314 -49.02 -59.12 12.35
CA ALA A 314 -47.99 -59.27 11.32
C ALA A 314 -47.64 -57.91 10.69
N LYS A 315 -48.64 -57.21 10.14
CA LYS A 315 -48.47 -55.90 9.47
C LYS A 315 -47.80 -54.85 10.37
N SER A 316 -48.16 -54.78 11.65
CA SER A 316 -47.52 -53.86 12.60
C SER A 316 -46.06 -54.20 12.91
N ARG A 317 -45.69 -55.49 12.92
CA ARG A 317 -44.29 -55.91 13.06
C ARG A 317 -43.48 -55.61 11.80
N ASP A 318 -44.04 -55.85 10.62
CA ASP A 318 -43.40 -55.56 9.34
C ASP A 318 -43.20 -54.05 9.16
N LEU A 319 -44.23 -53.25 9.44
CA LEU A 319 -44.19 -51.79 9.47
C LEU A 319 -43.16 -51.24 10.47
N GLY A 320 -43.09 -51.82 11.67
CA GLY A 320 -42.06 -51.45 12.66
C GLY A 320 -40.64 -51.89 12.29
N ALA A 321 -40.49 -52.96 11.50
CA ALA A 321 -39.21 -53.35 10.92
C ALA A 321 -38.81 -52.42 9.77
N GLU A 322 -39.76 -52.01 8.93
CA GLU A 322 -39.57 -51.05 7.84
C GLU A 322 -39.17 -49.67 8.37
N ALA A 323 -39.91 -49.10 9.32
CA ALA A 323 -39.59 -47.83 9.98
C ALA A 323 -38.14 -47.79 10.51
N ARG A 324 -37.70 -48.87 11.17
CA ARG A 324 -36.32 -48.99 11.67
C ARG A 324 -35.28 -49.20 10.56
N ARG A 325 -35.64 -49.89 9.46
CA ARG A 325 -34.79 -50.07 8.30
C ARG A 325 -34.52 -48.74 7.60
N THR A 326 -35.57 -48.03 7.20
CA THR A 326 -35.48 -46.71 6.53
C THR A 326 -34.70 -45.70 7.37
N ALA A 327 -34.96 -45.62 8.67
CA ALA A 327 -34.20 -44.77 9.59
C ALA A 327 -32.72 -45.16 9.69
N THR A 328 -32.38 -46.46 9.64
CA THR A 328 -30.99 -46.94 9.67
C THR A 328 -30.25 -46.72 8.36
N GLU A 329 -30.94 -46.85 7.22
CA GLU A 329 -30.40 -46.52 5.90
C GLU A 329 -30.09 -45.02 5.80
N LEU A 330 -31.01 -44.15 6.22
CA LEU A 330 -30.76 -42.71 6.30
C LEU A 330 -29.61 -42.37 7.25
N ALA A 331 -29.59 -42.94 8.47
CA ALA A 331 -28.51 -42.71 9.42
C ALA A 331 -27.13 -43.13 8.89
N THR A 332 -27.09 -44.19 8.07
CA THR A 332 -25.87 -44.64 7.39
C THR A 332 -25.47 -43.67 6.28
N SER A 333 -26.43 -43.18 5.49
CA SER A 333 -26.22 -42.16 4.46
C SER A 333 -25.68 -40.84 5.04
N ILE A 334 -26.28 -40.32 6.11
CA ILE A 334 -25.84 -39.10 6.79
C ILE A 334 -24.40 -39.26 7.34
N ARG A 335 -24.08 -40.40 7.96
CA ARG A 335 -22.70 -40.69 8.43
C ARG A 335 -21.69 -40.73 7.29
N HIS A 336 -22.04 -41.29 6.14
CA HIS A 336 -21.18 -41.25 4.95
C HIS A 336 -20.99 -39.81 4.44
N ALA A 337 -22.07 -39.05 4.26
CA ALA A 337 -21.97 -37.65 3.85
C ALA A 337 -21.12 -36.79 4.81
N GLY A 338 -21.18 -37.05 6.12
CA GLY A 338 -20.32 -36.41 7.12
C GLY A 338 -18.85 -36.83 7.07
N ALA A 339 -18.55 -38.04 6.60
CA ALA A 339 -17.19 -38.49 6.34
C ALA A 339 -16.63 -37.91 5.03
N ASP A 340 -17.46 -37.85 3.97
CA ASP A 340 -17.13 -37.30 2.66
C ASP A 340 -16.84 -35.79 2.78
N LEU A 341 -17.71 -35.02 3.45
CA LEU A 341 -17.44 -33.60 3.75
C LEU A 341 -16.15 -33.44 4.57
N ALA A 342 -15.95 -34.28 5.59
CA ALA A 342 -14.72 -34.25 6.36
C ALA A 342 -13.48 -34.63 5.52
N GLN A 343 -13.60 -35.33 4.39
CA GLN A 343 -12.50 -35.55 3.45
C GLN A 343 -12.31 -34.33 2.53
N GLU A 344 -13.40 -33.77 2.00
CA GLU A 344 -13.38 -32.60 1.10
C GLU A 344 -12.70 -31.39 1.75
N LEU A 345 -13.08 -31.04 2.98
CA LEU A 345 -12.48 -29.95 3.78
C LEU A 345 -10.94 -30.06 3.93
N GLY A 346 -10.40 -31.29 3.89
CA GLY A 346 -8.96 -31.52 3.92
C GLY A 346 -8.26 -31.26 2.58
N THR A 347 -8.98 -31.42 1.47
CA THR A 347 -8.40 -31.42 0.12
C THR A 347 -8.16 -30.01 -0.42
N SER A 348 -9.11 -29.10 -0.18
CA SER A 348 -9.03 -27.66 -0.51
C SER A 348 -7.94 -26.91 0.27
N THR A 349 -7.51 -27.43 1.42
CA THR A 349 -6.53 -26.78 2.30
C THR A 349 -5.14 -26.62 1.65
N ALA A 350 -4.78 -27.52 0.73
CA ALA A 350 -3.49 -27.51 0.05
C ALA A 350 -3.27 -26.28 -0.87
N GLU A 351 -4.35 -25.65 -1.34
CA GLU A 351 -4.27 -24.42 -2.14
C GLU A 351 -3.96 -23.20 -1.28
N VAL A 352 -4.62 -23.08 -0.12
CA VAL A 352 -4.34 -22.02 0.86
C VAL A 352 -2.94 -22.16 1.44
N GLU A 353 -2.48 -23.38 1.75
CA GLU A 353 -1.09 -23.60 2.18
C GLU A 353 -0.05 -23.15 1.16
N ARG A 354 -0.35 -23.30 -0.15
CA ARG A 354 0.49 -22.79 -1.23
C ARG A 354 0.46 -21.27 -1.26
N SER A 355 -0.73 -20.66 -1.23
CA SER A 355 -0.90 -19.19 -1.20
C SER A 355 -0.16 -18.53 -0.03
N LEU A 356 -0.21 -19.09 1.18
CA LEU A 356 0.56 -18.62 2.34
C LEU A 356 2.08 -18.67 2.09
N THR A 357 2.55 -19.71 1.42
CA THR A 357 3.97 -19.91 1.07
C THR A 357 4.42 -18.94 -0.03
N ASP A 358 3.60 -18.75 -1.06
CA ASP A 358 3.86 -17.86 -2.19
C ASP A 358 3.88 -16.40 -1.73
N ALA A 359 2.93 -15.97 -0.90
CA ALA A 359 2.90 -14.64 -0.29
C ALA A 359 4.17 -14.36 0.54
N ALA A 360 4.60 -15.33 1.35
CA ALA A 360 5.85 -15.23 2.10
C ALA A 360 7.10 -15.15 1.19
N GLY A 361 7.07 -15.82 0.03
CA GLY A 361 8.08 -15.69 -1.01
C GLY A 361 8.11 -14.29 -1.62
N THR A 362 6.97 -13.78 -2.09
CA THR A 362 6.84 -12.42 -2.66
C THR A 362 7.31 -11.34 -1.70
N THR A 363 6.90 -11.38 -0.42
CA THR A 363 7.38 -10.42 0.60
C THR A 363 8.88 -10.54 0.82
N ALA A 364 9.43 -11.76 0.85
CA ALA A 364 10.87 -11.97 1.03
C ALA A 364 11.70 -11.44 -0.15
N ASP A 365 11.15 -11.51 -1.37
CA ASP A 365 11.78 -10.97 -2.58
C ASP A 365 11.64 -9.43 -2.63
N GLN A 366 10.49 -8.87 -2.23
CA GLN A 366 10.30 -7.43 -2.05
C GLN A 366 11.29 -6.82 -1.04
N ILE A 367 11.51 -7.49 0.11
CA ILE A 367 12.53 -7.11 1.10
C ILE A 367 13.94 -7.11 0.48
N SER A 368 14.23 -8.06 -0.40
CA SER A 368 15.53 -8.17 -1.08
C SER A 368 15.72 -7.07 -2.13
N GLY A 369 14.65 -6.71 -2.85
CA GLY A 369 14.62 -5.57 -3.77
C GLY A 369 14.87 -4.24 -3.05
N MET A 370 14.13 -3.96 -1.96
CA MET A 370 14.34 -2.76 -1.15
C MET A 370 15.78 -2.63 -0.62
N GLY A 371 16.40 -3.75 -0.20
CA GLY A 371 17.81 -3.78 0.19
C GLY A 371 18.77 -3.44 -0.95
N SER A 372 18.51 -3.96 -2.15
CA SER A 372 19.32 -3.74 -3.34
C SER A 372 19.26 -2.27 -3.80
N ASP A 373 18.06 -1.69 -3.88
CA ASP A 373 17.86 -0.29 -4.27
C ASP A 373 18.54 0.67 -3.28
N GLN A 374 18.41 0.38 -1.98
CA GLN A 374 19.03 1.20 -0.94
C GLN A 374 20.57 1.06 -0.94
N ALA A 375 21.12 -0.13 -1.26
CA ALA A 375 22.56 -0.32 -1.45
C ALA A 375 23.12 0.50 -2.63
N VAL A 376 22.37 0.62 -3.73
CA VAL A 376 22.70 1.50 -4.86
C VAL A 376 22.68 2.97 -4.43
N ARG A 377 21.68 3.40 -3.65
CA ARG A 377 21.57 4.76 -3.10
C ARG A 377 22.74 5.11 -2.17
N LEU A 378 23.09 4.22 -1.22
CA LEU A 378 24.27 4.37 -0.36
C LEU A 378 25.57 4.53 -1.18
N THR A 379 25.72 3.75 -2.25
CA THR A 379 26.86 3.82 -3.17
C THR A 379 26.89 5.13 -3.97
N ALA A 380 25.73 5.70 -4.30
CA ALA A 380 25.63 7.03 -4.92
C ALA A 380 26.03 8.15 -3.96
N VAL A 381 25.53 8.13 -2.71
CA VAL A 381 25.91 9.09 -1.65
C VAL A 381 27.41 9.06 -1.38
N GLY A 382 28.01 7.86 -1.29
CA GLY A 382 29.47 7.70 -1.13
C GLY A 382 30.27 8.33 -2.27
N ARG A 383 29.83 8.17 -3.53
CA ARG A 383 30.45 8.82 -4.69
C ARG A 383 30.26 10.33 -4.70
N GLN A 384 29.09 10.83 -4.30
CA GLN A 384 28.82 12.27 -4.21
C GLN A 384 29.71 12.94 -3.16
N ALA A 385 29.85 12.34 -1.97
CA ALA A 385 30.74 12.84 -0.93
C ALA A 385 32.22 12.82 -1.35
N GLN A 386 32.67 11.78 -2.09
CA GLN A 386 34.00 11.76 -2.69
C GLN A 386 34.22 12.89 -3.71
N SER A 387 33.22 13.18 -4.56
CA SER A 387 33.28 14.26 -5.56
C SER A 387 33.32 15.64 -4.89
N ALA A 388 32.53 15.86 -3.85
CA ALA A 388 32.57 17.08 -3.04
C ALA A 388 33.95 17.30 -2.39
N LEU A 389 34.58 16.24 -1.90
CA LEU A 389 35.95 16.27 -1.36
C LEU A 389 37.01 16.62 -2.43
N ASP A 390 36.86 16.17 -3.69
CA ASP A 390 37.75 16.59 -4.80
C ASP A 390 37.56 18.06 -5.18
N GLY A 391 36.31 18.54 -5.18
CA GLY A 391 35.99 19.96 -5.37
C GLY A 391 36.65 20.83 -4.30
N LEU A 392 36.50 20.43 -3.02
CA LEU A 392 37.13 21.09 -1.87
C LEU A 392 38.66 21.13 -2.00
N ARG A 393 39.31 20.01 -2.35
CA ARG A 393 40.75 19.97 -2.61
C ARG A 393 41.16 20.96 -3.70
N THR A 394 40.43 20.98 -4.80
CA THR A 394 40.74 21.82 -5.97
C THR A 394 40.66 23.30 -5.61
N ALA A 395 39.61 23.71 -4.90
CA ALA A 395 39.45 25.07 -4.41
C ALA A 395 40.55 25.47 -3.40
N ALA A 396 40.86 24.60 -2.43
CA ALA A 396 41.87 24.87 -1.41
C ALA A 396 43.29 25.00 -2.01
N VAL A 397 43.66 24.12 -2.95
CA VAL A 397 44.94 24.20 -3.66
C VAL A 397 45.06 25.49 -4.47
N ALA A 398 43.98 25.91 -5.15
CA ALA A 398 43.96 27.18 -5.87
C ALA A 398 44.14 28.40 -4.92
N GLN A 399 43.47 28.39 -3.76
CA GLN A 399 43.59 29.44 -2.74
C GLN A 399 45.02 29.51 -2.15
N VAL A 400 45.61 28.38 -1.78
CA VAL A 400 46.99 28.30 -1.29
C VAL A 400 47.99 28.82 -2.33
N GLN A 401 47.83 28.43 -3.60
CA GLN A 401 48.68 28.93 -4.69
C GLN A 401 48.51 30.44 -4.95
N ALA A 402 47.29 30.99 -4.78
CA ALA A 402 47.06 32.42 -4.92
C ALA A 402 47.72 33.22 -3.78
N ALA A 403 47.56 32.77 -2.52
CA ALA A 403 48.21 33.38 -1.37
C ALA A 403 49.75 33.31 -1.46
N GLY A 404 50.30 32.19 -1.93
CA GLY A 404 51.73 32.04 -2.21
C GLY A 404 52.24 33.02 -3.26
N ARG A 405 51.51 33.20 -4.38
CA ARG A 405 51.85 34.20 -5.42
C ARG A 405 51.80 35.63 -4.88
N GLN A 406 50.70 36.02 -4.23
CA GLN A 406 50.56 37.35 -3.62
C GLN A 406 51.69 37.67 -2.61
N THR A 407 52.14 36.66 -1.85
CA THR A 407 53.26 36.83 -0.91
C THR A 407 54.60 36.96 -1.63
N LEU A 408 54.82 36.24 -2.74
CA LEU A 408 56.01 36.41 -3.58
C LEU A 408 56.08 37.83 -4.18
N ASP A 409 54.96 38.33 -4.69
CA ASP A 409 54.88 39.66 -5.29
C ASP A 409 55.17 40.75 -4.23
N ALA A 410 54.62 40.60 -3.01
CA ALA A 410 54.89 41.50 -1.89
C ALA A 410 56.36 41.44 -1.40
N VAL A 411 56.97 40.25 -1.40
CA VAL A 411 58.41 40.07 -1.10
C VAL A 411 59.30 40.75 -2.13
N GLN A 412 58.95 40.65 -3.43
CA GLN A 412 59.68 41.33 -4.50
C GLN A 412 59.52 42.85 -4.45
N ALA A 413 58.29 43.35 -4.23
CA ALA A 413 58.02 44.77 -4.08
C ALA A 413 58.78 45.38 -2.89
N THR A 414 58.72 44.73 -1.71
CA THR A 414 59.48 45.16 -0.51
C THR A 414 60.98 45.20 -0.78
N GLY A 415 61.52 44.26 -1.56
CA GLY A 415 62.91 44.26 -2.00
C GLY A 415 63.27 45.44 -2.90
N ALA A 416 62.40 45.78 -3.87
CA ALA A 416 62.58 46.93 -4.76
C ALA A 416 62.51 48.27 -4.00
N ASP A 417 61.53 48.42 -3.11
CA ASP A 417 61.38 49.60 -2.25
C ASP A 417 62.60 49.78 -1.33
N ALA A 418 63.12 48.69 -0.76
CA ALA A 418 64.32 48.70 0.07
C ALA A 418 65.58 49.13 -0.69
N ARG A 419 65.75 48.67 -1.94
CA ARG A 419 66.84 49.15 -2.82
C ARG A 419 66.71 50.64 -3.08
N SER A 420 65.53 51.10 -3.50
CA SER A 420 65.28 52.53 -3.76
C SER A 420 65.52 53.40 -2.52
N GLY A 421 65.15 52.92 -1.33
CA GLY A 421 65.45 53.59 -0.06
C GLY A 421 66.95 53.65 0.26
N ILE A 422 67.70 52.59 -0.03
CA ILE A 422 69.17 52.58 0.09
C ILE A 422 69.81 53.54 -0.91
N ASP A 423 69.36 53.54 -2.17
CA ASP A 423 69.91 54.40 -3.23
C ASP A 423 69.65 55.89 -2.93
N HIS A 424 68.47 56.24 -2.41
CA HIS A 424 68.19 57.61 -1.94
C HIS A 424 69.05 58.00 -0.73
N ALA A 425 69.16 57.12 0.28
CA ALA A 425 70.00 57.39 1.45
C ALA A 425 71.51 57.49 1.11
N GLU A 426 71.98 56.75 0.10
CA GLU A 426 73.33 56.87 -0.45
C GLU A 426 73.53 58.23 -1.14
N GLN A 427 72.57 58.68 -1.95
CA GLN A 427 72.61 60.00 -2.61
C GLN A 427 72.59 61.15 -1.60
N ASP A 428 71.65 61.14 -0.65
CA ASP A 428 71.51 62.16 0.38
C ASP A 428 72.80 62.29 1.21
N ALA A 429 73.39 61.16 1.61
CA ALA A 429 74.64 61.13 2.35
C ALA A 429 75.86 61.63 1.55
N VAL A 430 75.96 61.29 0.27
CA VAL A 430 77.02 61.82 -0.61
C VAL A 430 76.90 63.34 -0.75
N VAL A 431 75.68 63.88 -0.82
CA VAL A 431 75.39 65.32 -0.83
C VAL A 431 75.68 65.97 0.52
N GLU A 432 75.35 65.33 1.64
CA GLU A 432 75.64 65.81 2.99
C GLU A 432 77.16 65.90 3.23
N LEU A 433 77.92 64.83 2.93
CA LEU A 433 79.39 64.80 3.03
C LEU A 433 80.04 65.88 2.14
N ALA A 434 79.56 66.07 0.91
CA ALA A 434 80.06 67.13 0.02
C ALA A 434 79.70 68.54 0.53
N THR A 435 78.59 68.70 1.24
CA THR A 435 78.16 69.97 1.83
C THR A 435 78.94 70.29 3.10
N GLY A 436 79.21 69.30 3.95
CA GLY A 436 80.15 69.40 5.07
C GLY A 436 81.55 69.80 4.59
N ALA A 437 82.08 69.10 3.58
CA ALA A 437 83.38 69.42 2.99
C ALA A 437 83.46 70.84 2.39
N ARG A 438 82.43 71.30 1.68
CA ARG A 438 82.33 72.69 1.19
C ARG A 438 82.28 73.70 2.34
N SER A 439 81.53 73.39 3.40
CA SER A 439 81.42 74.25 4.58
C SER A 439 82.76 74.36 5.33
N ALA A 440 83.48 73.26 5.45
CA ALA A 440 84.83 73.22 6.00
C ALA A 440 85.85 74.00 5.15
N VAL A 441 85.81 73.86 3.82
CA VAL A 441 86.67 74.64 2.90
C VAL A 441 86.33 76.15 2.97
N ALA A 442 85.06 76.51 3.10
CA ALA A 442 84.64 77.91 3.28
C ALA A 442 85.05 78.48 4.66
N ALA A 443 84.97 77.69 5.73
CA ALA A 443 85.46 78.06 7.06
C ALA A 443 86.99 78.28 7.06
N LEU A 444 87.73 77.39 6.39
CA LEU A 444 89.18 77.51 6.18
C LEU A 444 89.54 78.81 5.43
N ALA A 445 88.82 79.10 4.34
CA ALA A 445 89.03 80.30 3.53
C ALA A 445 88.70 81.62 4.26
N SER A 446 87.69 81.60 5.14
CA SER A 446 87.22 82.77 5.89
C SER A 446 87.95 83.03 7.21
N SER A 447 88.91 82.18 7.59
CA SER A 447 89.71 82.33 8.82
C SER A 447 90.47 83.67 8.86
N PRO A 448 90.18 84.57 9.82
CA PRO A 448 90.64 85.97 9.78
C PRO A 448 92.07 86.13 10.33
N GLY A 449 93.07 86.07 9.46
CA GLY A 449 94.47 86.37 9.80
C GLY A 449 95.30 86.84 8.61
N ARG A 450 96.01 87.96 8.75
CA ARG A 450 97.05 88.41 7.79
C ARG A 450 98.43 87.81 8.05
N GLY A 451 98.57 87.01 9.11
CA GLY A 451 99.74 86.16 9.35
C GLY A 451 99.50 84.77 8.74
N ARG A 452 100.58 84.14 8.28
CA ARG A 452 100.57 82.71 7.90
C ARG A 452 100.12 81.91 9.14
N PRO A 453 98.99 81.18 9.11
CA PRO A 453 98.55 80.39 10.27
C PRO A 453 99.63 79.38 10.65
N ALA A 454 99.70 79.01 11.93
CA ALA A 454 100.65 78.00 12.34
C ALA A 454 100.28 76.68 11.65
N ARG A 455 101.30 75.86 11.38
CA ARG A 455 101.08 74.55 10.77
C ARG A 455 100.17 73.70 11.67
N ASP A 456 100.38 73.82 12.97
CA ASP A 456 99.66 73.10 14.01
C ASP A 456 98.16 73.48 13.99
N ASP A 457 97.81 74.77 13.85
CA ASP A 457 96.41 75.23 13.71
C ASP A 457 95.70 74.62 12.48
N LEU A 458 96.43 74.46 11.37
CA LEU A 458 95.90 73.89 10.12
C LEU A 458 95.79 72.36 10.16
N ASP A 459 96.61 71.71 10.97
CA ASP A 459 96.55 70.26 11.19
C ASP A 459 95.44 69.96 12.23
N GLU A 460 95.26 70.75 13.30
CA GLU A 460 94.12 70.67 14.24
C GLU A 460 92.77 70.90 13.54
N PHE A 461 92.66 71.92 12.68
CA PHE A 461 91.46 72.14 11.86
C PHE A 461 91.19 70.95 10.91
N GLY A 462 92.24 70.35 10.35
CA GLY A 462 92.14 69.15 9.52
C GLY A 462 91.62 67.93 10.29
N GLU A 463 92.05 67.75 11.54
CA GLU A 463 91.56 66.70 12.44
C GLU A 463 90.09 66.94 12.83
N GLN A 464 89.69 68.18 13.15
CA GLN A 464 88.29 68.50 13.46
C GLN A 464 87.37 68.19 12.26
N VAL A 465 87.73 68.64 11.06
CA VAL A 465 86.92 68.38 9.84
C VAL A 465 86.87 66.88 9.51
N SER A 466 87.97 66.15 9.72
CA SER A 466 87.99 64.69 9.58
C SER A 466 87.03 64.01 10.57
N ALA A 467 87.00 64.44 11.82
CA ALA A 467 86.08 63.92 12.84
C ALA A 467 84.61 64.26 12.52
N GLU A 468 84.32 65.46 12.01
CA GLU A 468 82.97 65.86 11.56
C GLU A 468 82.49 65.02 10.37
N LEU A 469 83.34 64.78 9.36
CA LEU A 469 83.03 63.92 8.22
C LEU A 469 82.83 62.45 8.64
N GLN A 470 83.63 61.94 9.58
CA GLN A 470 83.43 60.61 10.17
C GLN A 470 82.12 60.51 10.97
N GLY A 471 81.73 61.57 11.68
CA GLY A 471 80.44 61.68 12.36
C GLY A 471 79.26 61.61 11.38
N ALA A 472 79.31 62.41 10.30
CA ALA A 472 78.31 62.40 9.24
C ALA A 472 78.19 61.02 8.56
N ARG A 473 79.32 60.34 8.30
CA ARG A 473 79.34 58.95 7.82
C ARG A 473 78.72 57.98 8.82
N ALA A 474 78.99 58.11 10.12
CA ALA A 474 78.42 57.20 11.13
C ALA A 474 76.89 57.35 11.20
N GLN A 475 76.39 58.58 11.14
CA GLN A 475 74.95 58.88 11.07
C GLN A 475 74.32 58.32 9.77
N THR A 476 74.95 58.55 8.61
CA THR A 476 74.57 57.96 7.32
C THR A 476 74.47 56.43 7.38
N THR A 477 75.53 55.78 7.89
CA THR A 477 75.63 54.32 7.97
C THR A 477 74.53 53.74 8.84
N THR A 478 74.20 54.44 9.93
CA THR A 478 73.06 54.11 10.79
C THR A 478 71.73 54.20 10.04
N GLY A 479 71.51 55.25 9.23
CA GLY A 479 70.31 55.39 8.40
C GLY A 479 70.17 54.28 7.34
N LEU A 480 71.24 53.99 6.61
CA LEU A 480 71.30 52.91 5.62
C LEU A 480 71.00 51.53 6.25
N THR A 481 71.58 51.26 7.43
CA THR A 481 71.34 50.01 8.18
C THR A 481 69.89 49.92 8.67
N ALA A 482 69.34 51.02 9.20
CA ALA A 482 67.95 51.08 9.65
C ALA A 482 66.93 50.84 8.52
N ALA A 483 67.22 51.31 7.29
CA ALA A 483 66.41 51.03 6.10
C ALA A 483 66.44 49.53 5.73
N ALA A 484 67.62 48.92 5.69
CA ALA A 484 67.76 47.48 5.44
C ALA A 484 67.06 46.62 6.52
N ASP A 485 67.17 47.00 7.80
CA ASP A 485 66.52 46.28 8.89
C ASP A 485 65.00 46.51 8.97
N ALA A 486 64.50 47.65 8.48
CA ALA A 486 63.06 47.83 8.24
C ALA A 486 62.56 46.87 7.16
N ALA A 487 63.26 46.77 6.03
CA ALA A 487 62.94 45.84 4.96
C ALA A 487 62.95 44.37 5.44
N ARG A 488 63.98 43.95 6.18
CA ARG A 488 64.05 42.59 6.78
C ARG A 488 62.85 42.26 7.66
N ARG A 489 62.42 43.20 8.50
CA ARG A 489 61.22 43.02 9.36
C ARG A 489 59.95 42.91 8.53
N GLN A 490 59.79 43.74 7.50
CA GLN A 490 58.64 43.68 6.60
C GLN A 490 58.60 42.37 5.79
N LEU A 491 59.73 41.94 5.23
CA LEU A 491 59.87 40.63 4.57
C LEU A 491 59.50 39.47 5.52
N GLY A 492 59.99 39.50 6.77
CA GLY A 492 59.61 38.53 7.79
C GLY A 492 58.12 38.53 8.10
N SER A 493 57.49 39.72 8.16
CA SER A 493 56.05 39.87 8.38
C SER A 493 55.21 39.28 7.24
N HIS A 494 55.61 39.45 5.98
CA HIS A 494 54.91 38.86 4.83
C HIS A 494 54.93 37.33 4.89
N VAL A 495 56.09 36.73 5.19
CA VAL A 495 56.23 35.27 5.28
C VAL A 495 55.54 34.69 6.53
N GLY A 496 55.49 35.45 7.63
CA GLY A 496 54.69 35.11 8.82
C GLY A 496 53.19 35.13 8.56
N GLY A 497 52.71 36.17 7.87
CA GLY A 497 51.29 36.29 7.47
C GLY A 497 50.84 35.18 6.52
N LEU A 498 51.70 34.75 5.59
CA LEU A 498 51.42 33.56 4.77
C LEU A 498 51.22 32.31 5.65
N GLY A 499 52.08 32.08 6.65
CA GLY A 499 51.93 30.94 7.57
C GLY A 499 50.55 30.89 8.22
N GLN A 500 50.11 32.00 8.81
CA GLN A 500 48.77 32.12 9.42
C GLN A 500 47.63 31.89 8.42
N ALA A 501 47.78 32.37 7.18
CA ALA A 501 46.79 32.17 6.12
C ALA A 501 46.71 30.69 5.66
N LEU A 502 47.84 29.99 5.61
CA LEU A 502 47.90 28.56 5.29
C LEU A 502 47.29 27.73 6.42
N ASP A 503 47.67 27.97 7.68
CA ASP A 503 47.11 27.29 8.86
C ASP A 503 45.58 27.46 8.95
N GLY A 504 45.09 28.68 8.70
CA GLY A 504 43.66 28.99 8.65
C GLY A 504 42.94 28.28 7.50
N GLY A 505 43.56 28.23 6.32
CA GLY A 505 43.04 27.48 5.16
C GLY A 505 42.93 25.98 5.45
N HIS A 506 43.95 25.39 6.06
CA HIS A 506 43.97 23.99 6.47
C HIS A 506 42.82 23.67 7.44
N GLY A 507 42.63 24.50 8.47
CA GLY A 507 41.54 24.35 9.43
C GLY A 507 40.14 24.43 8.82
N VAL A 508 39.92 25.31 7.83
CA VAL A 508 38.65 25.38 7.09
C VAL A 508 38.41 24.12 6.26
N VAL A 509 39.44 23.59 5.59
CA VAL A 509 39.33 22.37 4.78
C VAL A 509 39.02 21.15 5.65
N ASP A 510 39.68 20.97 6.80
CA ASP A 510 39.40 19.84 7.68
C ASP A 510 37.99 19.94 8.31
N ALA A 511 37.55 21.15 8.68
CA ALA A 511 36.20 21.36 9.18
C ALA A 511 35.13 21.05 8.12
N GLN A 512 35.33 21.49 6.86
CA GLN A 512 34.43 21.19 5.75
C GLN A 512 34.43 19.71 5.37
N ALA A 513 35.60 19.06 5.35
CA ALA A 513 35.71 17.62 5.10
C ALA A 513 35.06 16.79 6.21
N THR A 514 35.16 17.23 7.47
CA THR A 514 34.49 16.62 8.64
C THR A 514 32.97 16.79 8.55
N ALA A 515 32.47 17.96 8.13
CA ALA A 515 31.04 18.18 7.92
C ALA A 515 30.48 17.30 6.79
N LEU A 516 31.22 17.13 5.68
CA LEU A 516 30.85 16.20 4.59
C LEU A 516 30.80 14.74 5.06
N LEU A 517 31.74 14.32 5.91
CA LEU A 517 31.72 12.99 6.54
C LEU A 517 30.52 12.80 7.49
N GLY A 518 30.19 13.83 8.28
CA GLY A 518 29.02 13.83 9.15
C GLY A 518 27.73 13.63 8.36
N SER A 519 27.50 14.46 7.34
CA SER A 519 26.32 14.37 6.47
C SER A 519 26.22 13.04 5.72
N ALA A 520 27.35 12.48 5.25
CA ALA A 520 27.36 11.14 4.66
C ALA A 520 27.02 10.05 5.69
N GLY A 521 27.48 10.18 6.94
CA GLY A 521 27.12 9.28 8.04
C GLY A 521 25.63 9.34 8.37
N GLU A 522 25.07 10.54 8.55
CA GLU A 522 23.63 10.75 8.79
C GLU A 522 22.77 10.13 7.67
N ALA A 523 23.20 10.27 6.41
CA ALA A 523 22.52 9.64 5.27
C ALA A 523 22.59 8.10 5.31
N PHE A 524 23.68 7.52 5.80
CA PHE A 524 23.81 6.08 5.97
C PHE A 524 22.93 5.55 7.11
N ASP A 525 22.92 6.23 8.26
CA ASP A 525 22.11 5.86 9.42
C ASP A 525 20.61 6.00 9.13
N ALA A 526 20.21 7.06 8.41
CA ALA A 526 18.84 7.27 7.95
C ALA A 526 18.41 6.20 6.93
N ALA A 527 19.30 5.82 6.01
CA ALA A 527 19.03 4.78 5.02
C ALA A 527 18.81 3.41 5.68
N GLN A 528 19.62 3.05 6.68
CA GLN A 528 19.44 1.83 7.47
C GLN A 528 18.11 1.87 8.24
N SER A 529 17.84 2.95 8.97
CA SER A 529 16.61 3.13 9.76
C SER A 529 15.34 3.05 8.90
N ALA A 530 15.37 3.60 7.68
CA ALA A 530 14.28 3.49 6.72
C ALA A 530 14.05 2.04 6.25
N THR A 531 15.11 1.27 6.01
CA THR A 531 14.98 -0.15 5.66
C THR A 531 14.52 -1.01 6.83
N ASP A 532 15.00 -0.77 8.04
CA ASP A 532 14.50 -1.45 9.25
C ASP A 532 12.99 -1.21 9.44
N SER A 533 12.53 0.03 9.27
CA SER A 533 11.10 0.36 9.32
C SER A 533 10.30 -0.30 8.20
N ALA A 534 10.74 -0.19 6.94
CA ALA A 534 10.00 -0.71 5.78
C ALA A 534 9.92 -2.25 5.79
N THR A 535 11.00 -2.94 6.18
CA THR A 535 11.00 -4.40 6.32
C THR A 535 10.19 -4.86 7.53
N GLY A 536 10.15 -4.07 8.62
CA GLY A 536 9.25 -4.27 9.75
C GLY A 536 7.77 -4.21 9.36
N THR A 537 7.38 -3.18 8.60
CA THR A 537 6.01 -3.04 8.07
C THR A 537 5.64 -4.20 7.16
N ALA A 538 6.48 -4.56 6.18
CA ALA A 538 6.21 -5.66 5.25
C ALA A 538 6.04 -7.02 5.96
N LEU A 539 6.77 -7.26 7.07
CA LEU A 539 6.60 -8.46 7.89
C LEU A 539 5.31 -8.44 8.72
N ALA A 540 4.86 -7.25 9.18
CA ALA A 540 3.59 -7.10 9.88
C ALA A 540 2.40 -7.32 8.94
N GLU A 541 2.43 -6.71 7.75
CA GLU A 541 1.42 -6.89 6.69
C GLU A 541 1.34 -8.36 6.25
N LEU A 542 2.47 -9.05 6.10
CA LEU A 542 2.49 -10.50 5.79
C LEU A 542 1.83 -11.34 6.89
N ALA A 543 2.10 -11.03 8.17
CA ALA A 543 1.49 -11.73 9.30
C ALA A 543 -0.02 -11.49 9.38
N GLU A 544 -0.48 -10.27 9.11
CA GLU A 544 -1.90 -9.92 9.02
C GLU A 544 -2.57 -10.63 7.83
N ALA A 545 -1.93 -10.65 6.65
CA ALA A 545 -2.42 -11.37 5.47
C ALA A 545 -2.52 -12.88 5.71
N HIS A 546 -1.54 -13.49 6.41
CA HIS A 546 -1.59 -14.90 6.80
C HIS A 546 -2.75 -15.20 7.77
N ALA A 547 -2.97 -14.33 8.76
CA ALA A 547 -4.10 -14.45 9.68
C ALA A 547 -5.44 -14.31 8.93
N GLY A 548 -5.60 -13.25 8.14
CA GLY A 548 -6.80 -12.96 7.36
C GLY A 548 -7.16 -14.07 6.36
N ALA A 549 -6.18 -14.60 5.61
CA ALA A 549 -6.39 -15.73 4.70
C ALA A 549 -6.83 -17.00 5.46
N THR A 550 -6.24 -17.26 6.63
CA THR A 550 -6.63 -18.39 7.49
C THR A 550 -8.04 -18.22 8.05
N ASP A 551 -8.39 -17.02 8.52
CA ASP A 551 -9.72 -16.71 9.06
C ASP A 551 -10.81 -16.73 7.98
N GLN A 552 -10.57 -16.15 6.81
CA GLN A 552 -11.50 -16.16 5.69
C GLN A 552 -11.79 -17.60 5.22
N TYR A 553 -10.74 -18.41 5.06
CA TYR A 553 -10.90 -19.81 4.65
C TYR A 553 -11.66 -20.63 5.71
N VAL A 554 -11.27 -20.53 6.99
CA VAL A 554 -11.96 -21.27 8.07
C VAL A 554 -13.41 -20.79 8.23
N GLY A 555 -13.69 -19.49 8.07
CA GLY A 555 -15.07 -18.97 8.03
C GLY A 555 -15.90 -19.55 6.88
N GLY A 556 -15.28 -19.79 5.72
CA GLY A 556 -15.90 -20.54 4.63
C GLY A 556 -16.21 -21.99 5.00
N LEU A 557 -15.32 -22.66 5.74
CA LEU A 557 -15.55 -24.03 6.24
C LEU A 557 -16.68 -24.07 7.27
N ASP A 558 -16.80 -23.06 8.14
CA ASP A 558 -17.89 -22.92 9.11
C ASP A 558 -19.26 -22.85 8.42
N GLU A 559 -19.35 -22.12 7.30
CA GLU A 559 -20.58 -22.04 6.50
C GLU A 559 -20.92 -23.38 5.84
N GLN A 560 -19.93 -24.09 5.29
CA GLN A 560 -20.12 -25.41 4.69
C GLN A 560 -20.61 -26.44 5.71
N VAL A 561 -19.98 -26.52 6.90
CA VAL A 561 -20.40 -27.44 7.97
C VAL A 561 -21.81 -27.10 8.48
N ARG A 562 -22.13 -25.82 8.64
CA ARG A 562 -23.47 -25.38 9.06
C ARG A 562 -24.54 -25.71 8.02
N THR A 563 -24.26 -25.43 6.74
CA THR A 563 -25.16 -25.72 5.62
C THR A 563 -25.44 -27.22 5.52
N ALA A 564 -24.39 -28.05 5.53
CA ALA A 564 -24.53 -29.51 5.48
C ALA A 564 -25.30 -30.06 6.69
N THR A 565 -25.06 -29.53 7.89
CA THR A 565 -25.81 -29.90 9.10
C THR A 565 -27.31 -29.55 8.97
N GLY A 566 -27.64 -28.40 8.37
CA GLY A 566 -29.00 -28.03 8.02
C GLY A 566 -29.65 -29.02 7.06
N THR A 567 -28.97 -29.37 5.95
CA THR A 567 -29.45 -30.34 4.97
C THR A 567 -29.68 -31.73 5.58
N TRP A 568 -28.80 -32.22 6.47
CA TRP A 568 -28.99 -33.50 7.15
C TRP A 568 -30.17 -33.47 8.14
N ALA A 569 -30.39 -32.34 8.81
CA ALA A 569 -31.55 -32.16 9.70
C ALA A 569 -32.88 -32.13 8.91
N GLU A 570 -32.91 -31.47 7.75
CA GLU A 570 -34.06 -31.44 6.83
C GLU A 570 -34.36 -32.83 6.27
N GLN A 571 -33.35 -33.56 5.77
CA GLN A 571 -33.49 -34.94 5.30
C GLN A 571 -34.05 -35.87 6.40
N ARG A 572 -33.52 -35.74 7.62
CA ARG A 572 -34.03 -36.44 8.80
C ARG A 572 -35.49 -36.11 9.09
N GLU A 573 -35.86 -34.83 9.13
CA GLU A 573 -37.23 -34.40 9.41
C GLU A 573 -38.21 -34.88 8.34
N GLN A 574 -37.84 -34.81 7.07
CA GLN A 574 -38.64 -35.34 5.97
C GLN A 574 -38.85 -36.84 6.12
N THR A 575 -37.79 -37.64 6.23
CA THR A 575 -37.92 -39.11 6.32
C THR A 575 -38.61 -39.57 7.60
N VAL A 576 -38.39 -38.91 8.74
CA VAL A 576 -39.13 -39.23 9.98
C VAL A 576 -40.62 -38.86 9.85
N GLY A 577 -40.94 -37.77 9.16
CA GLY A 577 -42.32 -37.40 8.81
C GLY A 577 -43.00 -38.37 7.84
N GLU A 578 -42.27 -38.89 6.85
CA GLU A 578 -42.72 -39.95 5.95
C GLU A 578 -42.97 -41.26 6.72
N ILE A 579 -42.06 -41.65 7.62
CA ILE A 579 -42.25 -42.80 8.52
C ILE A 579 -43.48 -42.61 9.42
N GLU A 580 -43.65 -41.44 10.04
CA GLU A 580 -44.83 -41.15 10.87
C GLU A 580 -46.13 -41.19 10.05
N THR A 581 -46.13 -40.66 8.84
CA THR A 581 -47.31 -40.67 7.95
C THR A 581 -47.67 -42.10 7.56
N ASN A 582 -46.70 -42.89 7.10
CA ASN A 582 -46.91 -44.30 6.74
C ASN A 582 -47.40 -45.13 7.94
N VAL A 583 -46.84 -44.90 9.15
CA VAL A 583 -47.31 -45.54 10.38
C VAL A 583 -48.72 -45.08 10.74
N GLY A 584 -49.01 -43.78 10.61
CA GLY A 584 -50.32 -43.20 10.88
C GLY A 584 -51.43 -43.75 9.98
N ASP A 585 -51.17 -43.86 8.68
CA ASP A 585 -52.11 -44.37 7.68
C ASP A 585 -52.38 -45.87 7.87
N GLN A 586 -51.36 -46.68 8.16
CA GLN A 586 -51.56 -48.10 8.47
C GLN A 586 -52.32 -48.29 9.79
N LEU A 587 -52.03 -47.49 10.82
CA LEU A 587 -52.79 -47.50 12.07
C LEU A 587 -54.23 -46.99 11.89
N ALA A 588 -54.49 -46.07 10.95
CA ALA A 588 -55.84 -45.70 10.54
C ALA A 588 -56.55 -46.86 9.82
N GLY A 589 -55.83 -47.62 8.99
CA GLY A 589 -56.29 -48.90 8.43
C GLY A 589 -56.67 -49.92 9.51
N HIS A 590 -55.85 -50.07 10.55
CA HIS A 590 -56.12 -50.92 11.70
C HIS A 590 -57.37 -50.47 12.48
N ARG A 591 -57.57 -49.17 12.71
CA ARG A 591 -58.82 -48.64 13.30
C ARG A 591 -60.03 -48.83 12.38
N ALA A 592 -59.86 -48.76 11.07
CA ALA A 592 -60.93 -49.03 10.12
C ALA A 592 -61.29 -50.53 10.06
N ALA A 593 -60.34 -51.44 10.30
CA ALA A 593 -60.61 -52.84 10.55
C ALA A 593 -61.35 -53.03 11.88
N GLU A 594 -60.92 -52.36 12.96
CA GLU A 594 -61.62 -52.37 14.26
C GLU A 594 -63.08 -51.94 14.14
N MET A 595 -63.38 -50.85 13.42
CA MET A 595 -64.77 -50.39 13.21
C MET A 595 -65.61 -51.35 12.35
N ARG A 596 -64.98 -52.14 11.47
CA ARG A 596 -65.66 -53.18 10.68
C ARG A 596 -65.78 -54.51 11.43
N ALA A 597 -64.93 -54.77 12.41
CA ALA A 597 -64.90 -56.03 13.15
C ALA A 597 -66.26 -56.42 13.75
N PRO A 598 -67.07 -55.53 14.40
CA PRO A 598 -68.38 -55.91 14.89
C PRO A 598 -69.30 -56.51 13.83
N GLN A 599 -69.25 -55.99 12.59
CA GLN A 599 -70.04 -56.51 11.48
C GLN A 599 -69.46 -57.84 10.96
N GLN A 600 -68.14 -57.91 10.76
CA GLN A 600 -67.49 -59.16 10.32
C GLN A 600 -67.64 -60.30 11.34
N LEU A 601 -67.72 -59.97 12.63
CA LEU A 601 -67.97 -60.92 13.71
C LEU A 601 -69.46 -61.28 13.82
N ASP A 602 -70.40 -60.39 13.47
CA ASP A 602 -71.81 -60.73 13.31
C ASP A 602 -72.05 -61.62 12.09
N ASP A 603 -71.36 -61.36 10.98
CA ASP A 603 -71.37 -62.17 9.77
C ASP A 603 -70.76 -63.55 10.05
N ALA A 604 -69.60 -63.63 10.72
CA ALA A 604 -68.99 -64.90 11.14
C ALA A 604 -69.83 -65.67 12.18
N ALA A 605 -70.54 -64.97 13.08
CA ALA A 605 -71.50 -65.60 13.98
C ALA A 605 -72.67 -66.21 13.21
N ARG A 606 -73.20 -65.47 12.23
CA ARG A 606 -74.26 -65.97 11.35
C ARG A 606 -73.77 -67.16 10.53
N GLU A 607 -72.62 -67.07 9.87
CA GLU A 607 -72.04 -68.17 9.08
C GLU A 607 -71.75 -69.40 9.96
N GLY A 608 -71.28 -69.22 11.21
CA GLY A 608 -71.08 -70.31 12.16
C GLY A 608 -72.39 -70.99 12.59
N ALA A 609 -73.46 -70.22 12.79
CA ALA A 609 -74.79 -70.76 13.09
C ALA A 609 -75.41 -71.45 11.87
N GLU A 610 -75.32 -70.84 10.69
CA GLU A 610 -75.81 -71.42 9.43
C GLU A 610 -75.02 -72.69 9.06
N ALA A 611 -73.71 -72.75 9.35
CA ALA A 611 -72.88 -73.95 9.17
C ALA A 611 -73.22 -75.09 10.16
N ALA A 612 -73.76 -74.76 11.34
CA ALA A 612 -74.28 -75.76 12.28
C ALA A 612 -75.64 -76.35 11.84
N GLU A 613 -76.42 -75.60 11.05
CA GLU A 613 -77.73 -76.06 10.51
C GLU A 613 -77.64 -76.64 9.08
N ALA A 614 -76.59 -76.34 8.31
CA ALA A 614 -76.48 -76.70 6.89
C ALA A 614 -76.05 -78.16 6.65
N SER A 615 -76.72 -78.84 5.71
CA SER A 615 -76.32 -80.18 5.27
C SER A 615 -75.20 -80.15 4.21
N ILE A 616 -74.32 -81.15 4.26
CA ILE A 616 -73.01 -81.35 3.58
C ILE A 616 -72.93 -80.98 2.07
N TRP A 617 -74.04 -80.80 1.34
CA TRP A 617 -74.04 -80.63 -0.11
C TRP A 617 -73.80 -79.20 -0.65
N GLU A 618 -73.92 -78.14 0.16
CA GLU A 618 -73.66 -76.76 -0.33
C GLU A 618 -72.18 -76.32 -0.21
N GLN A 619 -71.37 -76.99 0.61
CA GLN A 619 -69.94 -76.68 0.81
C GLN A 619 -69.07 -76.84 -0.45
N ILE A 620 -69.55 -77.53 -1.50
CA ILE A 620 -68.78 -77.82 -2.72
C ILE A 620 -68.90 -76.70 -3.78
N GLY A 621 -69.90 -75.81 -3.68
CA GLY A 621 -70.16 -74.77 -4.69
C GLY A 621 -69.30 -73.50 -4.56
N ALA A 622 -68.90 -73.12 -3.35
CA ALA A 622 -68.32 -71.79 -3.07
C ALA A 622 -66.88 -71.59 -3.58
N GLY A 623 -66.10 -72.67 -3.74
CA GLY A 623 -64.67 -72.60 -4.05
C GLY A 623 -64.31 -71.96 -5.40
N ILE A 624 -65.20 -72.04 -6.40
CA ILE A 624 -64.94 -71.54 -7.75
C ILE A 624 -65.21 -70.03 -7.88
N TRP A 625 -66.16 -69.49 -7.12
CA TRP A 625 -66.56 -68.07 -7.22
C TRP A 625 -65.52 -67.12 -6.60
N ASN A 626 -64.85 -67.54 -5.51
CA ASN A 626 -63.79 -66.76 -4.87
C ASN A 626 -62.52 -66.61 -5.74
N ALA A 627 -62.26 -67.54 -6.67
CA ALA A 627 -61.15 -67.40 -7.62
C ALA A 627 -61.40 -66.30 -8.66
N ILE A 628 -62.65 -66.15 -9.13
CA ILE A 628 -63.04 -65.10 -10.09
C ILE A 628 -62.99 -63.71 -9.43
N LYS A 629 -63.39 -63.62 -8.15
CA LYS A 629 -63.39 -62.37 -7.38
C LYS A 629 -61.97 -61.78 -7.23
N LYS A 630 -60.98 -62.62 -6.87
CA LYS A 630 -59.57 -62.20 -6.72
C LYS A 630 -58.91 -61.73 -8.03
N PHE A 631 -59.38 -62.21 -9.19
CA PHE A 631 -58.89 -61.75 -10.49
C PHE A 631 -59.35 -60.32 -10.82
N GLY A 632 -60.53 -59.91 -10.31
CA GLY A 632 -61.04 -58.54 -10.44
C GLY A 632 -60.29 -57.52 -9.58
N GLU A 633 -59.89 -57.90 -8.36
CA GLU A 633 -59.14 -57.03 -7.45
C GLU A 633 -57.74 -56.68 -7.97
N GLY A 634 -57.04 -57.64 -8.58
CA GLY A 634 -55.73 -57.38 -9.22
C GLY A 634 -55.79 -56.36 -10.36
N LEU A 635 -56.87 -56.38 -11.15
CA LEU A 635 -57.10 -55.41 -12.22
C LEU A 635 -57.44 -54.01 -11.67
N LEU A 636 -58.21 -53.95 -10.58
CA LEU A 636 -58.58 -52.70 -9.90
C LEU A 636 -57.34 -52.03 -9.27
N PHE A 637 -56.48 -52.80 -8.61
CA PHE A 637 -55.25 -52.31 -7.96
C PHE A 637 -54.31 -51.63 -8.98
N LEU A 638 -54.14 -52.24 -10.16
CA LEU A 638 -53.32 -51.71 -11.25
C LEU A 638 -53.88 -50.38 -11.80
N LEU A 639 -55.22 -50.25 -11.88
CA LEU A 639 -55.90 -49.03 -12.31
C LEU A 639 -55.78 -47.91 -11.26
N VAL A 640 -55.87 -48.23 -9.96
CA VAL A 640 -55.66 -47.28 -8.85
C VAL A 640 -54.21 -46.77 -8.80
N LEU A 641 -53.21 -47.66 -8.94
CA LEU A 641 -51.80 -47.28 -8.98
C LEU A 641 -51.52 -46.28 -10.12
N THR A 642 -52.10 -46.53 -11.29
CA THR A 642 -51.94 -45.68 -12.48
C THR A 642 -52.54 -44.28 -12.25
N LEU A 643 -53.70 -44.19 -11.58
CA LEU A 643 -54.33 -42.93 -11.20
C LEU A 643 -53.56 -42.17 -10.11
N GLY A 644 -52.98 -42.88 -9.13
CA GLY A 644 -52.15 -42.29 -8.08
C GLY A 644 -50.89 -41.61 -8.62
N VAL A 645 -50.15 -42.29 -9.51
CA VAL A 645 -48.98 -41.72 -10.19
C VAL A 645 -49.36 -40.52 -11.05
N PHE A 646 -50.51 -40.57 -11.74
CA PHE A 646 -51.01 -39.44 -12.52
C PHE A 646 -51.38 -38.23 -11.64
N GLY A 647 -51.98 -38.47 -10.46
CA GLY A 647 -52.28 -37.44 -9.47
C GLY A 647 -51.03 -36.78 -8.88
N LEU A 648 -50.00 -37.57 -8.56
CA LEU A 648 -48.73 -37.06 -8.04
C LEU A 648 -48.00 -36.16 -9.06
N LEU A 649 -47.99 -36.55 -10.34
CA LEU A 649 -47.40 -35.75 -11.42
C LEU A 649 -48.19 -34.47 -11.72
N LEU A 650 -49.51 -34.45 -11.46
CA LEU A 650 -50.34 -33.25 -11.49
C LEU A 650 -50.03 -32.32 -10.31
N ALA A 651 -49.86 -32.85 -9.09
CA ALA A 651 -49.53 -32.08 -7.89
C ALA A 651 -48.14 -31.42 -7.97
N LEU A 652 -47.18 -32.06 -8.64
CA LEU A 652 -45.84 -31.52 -8.92
C LEU A 652 -45.80 -30.52 -10.09
N GLY A 653 -46.95 -30.14 -10.68
CA GLY A 653 -47.03 -29.10 -11.71
C GLY A 653 -46.40 -29.46 -13.07
N LEU A 654 -45.96 -30.71 -13.27
CA LEU A 654 -45.13 -31.13 -14.40
C LEU A 654 -45.91 -31.40 -15.71
N VAL A 655 -47.25 -31.36 -15.67
CA VAL A 655 -48.10 -31.71 -16.84
C VAL A 655 -49.20 -30.69 -17.08
N VAL A 656 -49.05 -29.89 -18.15
CA VAL A 656 -50.17 -29.16 -18.75
C VAL A 656 -51.07 -30.14 -19.50
N LEU A 657 -52.37 -30.14 -19.18
CA LEU A 657 -53.45 -30.96 -19.72
C LEU A 657 -53.36 -31.17 -21.24
N SER A 658 -52.68 -32.24 -21.65
CA SER A 658 -52.51 -32.62 -23.04
C SER A 658 -52.28 -34.13 -23.14
N VAL A 659 -52.70 -34.72 -24.26
CA VAL A 659 -52.62 -36.18 -24.53
C VAL A 659 -51.19 -36.74 -24.38
N LYS A 660 -50.17 -35.88 -24.51
CA LYS A 660 -48.76 -36.24 -24.31
C LYS A 660 -48.42 -36.60 -22.86
N GLY A 661 -49.02 -35.94 -21.86
CA GLY A 661 -48.74 -36.20 -20.45
C GLY A 661 -49.21 -37.60 -20.00
N PHE A 662 -50.38 -38.02 -20.48
CA PHE A 662 -50.91 -39.37 -20.24
C PHE A 662 -49.99 -40.45 -20.84
N LEU A 663 -49.45 -40.22 -22.05
CA LEU A 663 -48.51 -41.15 -22.69
C LEU A 663 -47.16 -41.24 -21.95
N ILE A 664 -46.68 -40.14 -21.33
CA ILE A 664 -45.48 -40.15 -20.50
C ILE A 664 -45.72 -40.96 -19.22
N ALA A 665 -46.84 -40.75 -18.52
CA ALA A 665 -47.19 -41.53 -17.33
C ALA A 665 -47.29 -43.04 -17.63
N LEU A 666 -47.88 -43.39 -18.79
CA LEU A 666 -48.01 -44.78 -19.24
C LEU A 666 -46.65 -45.40 -19.64
N ALA A 667 -45.73 -44.61 -20.21
CA ALA A 667 -44.36 -45.03 -20.48
C ALA A 667 -43.54 -45.25 -19.20
N VAL A 668 -43.71 -44.40 -18.17
CA VAL A 668 -43.06 -44.56 -16.86
C VAL A 668 -43.60 -45.80 -16.15
N ALA A 669 -44.92 -46.00 -16.11
CA ALA A 669 -45.52 -47.21 -15.54
C ALA A 669 -45.04 -48.49 -16.27
N GLY A 670 -44.95 -48.45 -17.61
CA GLY A 670 -44.39 -49.55 -18.40
C GLY A 670 -42.91 -49.81 -18.11
N LEU A 671 -42.11 -48.76 -17.86
CA LEU A 671 -40.71 -48.90 -17.46
C LEU A 671 -40.57 -49.50 -16.06
N CYS A 672 -41.38 -49.08 -15.09
CA CYS A 672 -41.40 -49.66 -13.75
C CYS A 672 -41.80 -51.14 -13.78
N LEU A 673 -42.78 -51.52 -14.60
CA LEU A 673 -43.16 -52.92 -14.80
C LEU A 673 -42.07 -53.73 -15.52
N LEU A 674 -41.34 -53.14 -16.47
CA LEU A 674 -40.18 -53.78 -17.10
C LEU A 674 -39.06 -54.04 -16.10
N VAL A 675 -38.72 -53.05 -15.26
CA VAL A 675 -37.72 -53.18 -14.20
C VAL A 675 -38.15 -54.24 -13.19
N TYR A 676 -39.41 -54.24 -12.75
CA TYR A 676 -39.96 -55.27 -11.88
C TYR A 676 -39.82 -56.67 -12.50
N ALA A 677 -40.24 -56.86 -13.76
CA ALA A 677 -40.16 -58.15 -14.45
C ALA A 677 -38.71 -58.64 -14.64
N VAL A 678 -37.74 -57.74 -14.87
CA VAL A 678 -36.32 -58.10 -14.91
C VAL A 678 -35.81 -58.50 -13.52
N VAL A 679 -36.17 -57.76 -12.46
CA VAL A 679 -35.74 -58.05 -11.08
C VAL A 679 -36.34 -59.37 -10.58
N THR A 680 -37.63 -59.61 -10.78
CA THR A 680 -38.25 -60.91 -10.41
C THR A 680 -37.70 -62.05 -11.28
N GLY A 681 -37.50 -61.82 -12.59
CA GLY A 681 -36.89 -62.80 -13.48
C GLY A 681 -35.46 -63.19 -13.06
N ILE A 682 -34.66 -62.23 -12.58
CA ILE A 682 -33.34 -62.50 -11.99
C ILE A 682 -33.48 -63.30 -10.70
N ALA A 683 -34.39 -62.90 -9.79
CA ALA A 683 -34.59 -63.59 -8.51
C ALA A 683 -35.03 -65.05 -8.70
N ASP A 684 -36.00 -65.31 -9.59
CA ASP A 684 -36.51 -66.66 -9.87
C ASP A 684 -35.44 -67.55 -10.51
N ARG A 685 -34.73 -67.05 -11.52
CA ARG A 685 -33.64 -67.81 -12.18
C ARG A 685 -32.43 -67.98 -11.26
N TRP A 686 -32.15 -67.04 -10.36
CA TRP A 686 -31.12 -67.19 -9.32
C TRP A 686 -31.51 -68.26 -8.30
N ALA A 687 -32.76 -68.27 -7.85
CA ALA A 687 -33.29 -69.32 -6.98
C ALA A 687 -33.26 -70.70 -7.66
N GLN A 688 -33.60 -70.78 -8.94
CA GLN A 688 -33.53 -72.02 -9.73
C GLN A 688 -32.07 -72.49 -9.88
N TYR A 689 -31.14 -71.58 -10.19
CA TYR A 689 -29.71 -71.88 -10.25
C TYR A 689 -29.18 -72.45 -8.92
N ARG A 690 -29.48 -71.81 -7.78
CA ARG A 690 -29.06 -72.30 -6.45
C ARG A 690 -29.72 -73.63 -6.06
N ARG A 691 -30.95 -73.92 -6.52
CA ARG A 691 -31.59 -75.24 -6.31
C ARG A 691 -30.91 -76.37 -7.08
N VAL A 692 -30.49 -76.12 -8.32
CA VAL A 692 -29.92 -77.15 -9.21
C VAL A 692 -28.42 -77.35 -8.94
N TRP A 693 -27.68 -76.27 -8.72
CA TRP A 693 -26.22 -76.28 -8.64
C TRP A 693 -25.67 -76.12 -7.21
N GLY A 694 -26.52 -75.80 -6.22
CA GLY A 694 -26.12 -75.62 -4.82
C GLY A 694 -25.31 -74.35 -4.57
N ASP A 695 -24.64 -74.30 -3.41
CA ASP A 695 -23.69 -73.23 -3.08
C ASP A 695 -22.38 -73.43 -3.85
N GLN A 696 -22.13 -72.55 -4.82
CA GLN A 696 -20.93 -72.58 -5.66
C GLN A 696 -19.87 -71.59 -5.14
N PRO A 697 -18.59 -71.74 -5.53
CA PRO A 697 -17.56 -70.75 -5.23
C PRO A 697 -17.90 -69.39 -5.85
N TRP A 698 -17.63 -68.30 -5.13
CA TRP A 698 -18.06 -66.93 -5.48
C TRP A 698 -17.72 -66.47 -6.92
N TYR A 699 -16.63 -66.97 -7.52
CA TYR A 699 -16.26 -66.64 -8.90
C TYR A 699 -17.13 -67.34 -9.95
N VAL A 700 -17.70 -68.50 -9.62
CA VAL A 700 -18.70 -69.20 -10.44
C VAL A 700 -20.04 -68.48 -10.32
N ASP A 701 -20.43 -68.07 -9.10
CA ASP A 701 -21.63 -67.26 -8.86
C ASP A 701 -21.62 -65.95 -9.68
N ILE A 702 -20.48 -65.25 -9.80
CA ILE A 702 -20.36 -64.04 -10.65
C ILE A 702 -20.60 -64.36 -12.13
N GLY A 703 -20.03 -65.46 -12.64
CA GLY A 703 -20.25 -65.89 -14.03
C GLY A 703 -21.71 -66.27 -14.29
N ALA A 704 -22.32 -67.01 -13.35
CA ALA A 704 -23.73 -67.37 -13.39
C ALA A 704 -24.64 -66.14 -13.30
N ALA A 705 -24.33 -65.16 -12.46
CA ALA A 705 -25.11 -63.94 -12.30
C ALA A 705 -25.16 -63.13 -13.61
N LEU A 706 -24.05 -63.08 -14.35
CA LEU A 706 -24.00 -62.44 -15.67
C LEU A 706 -24.89 -63.17 -16.68
N GLY A 707 -24.80 -64.50 -16.75
CA GLY A 707 -25.64 -65.34 -17.62
C GLY A 707 -27.13 -65.26 -17.28
N ILE A 708 -27.46 -65.31 -16.00
CA ILE A 708 -28.84 -65.19 -15.48
C ILE A 708 -29.40 -63.80 -15.76
N THR A 709 -28.60 -62.74 -15.64
CA THR A 709 -29.01 -61.38 -16.01
C THR A 709 -29.37 -61.31 -17.50
N VAL A 710 -28.54 -61.86 -18.38
CA VAL A 710 -28.82 -61.92 -19.83
C VAL A 710 -30.09 -62.73 -20.14
N LEU A 711 -30.25 -63.89 -19.52
CA LEU A 711 -31.44 -64.74 -19.66
C LEU A 711 -32.72 -64.06 -19.15
N SER A 712 -32.63 -63.31 -18.04
CA SER A 712 -33.77 -62.62 -17.43
C SER A 712 -34.19 -61.38 -18.20
N VAL A 713 -33.22 -60.61 -18.72
CA VAL A 713 -33.51 -59.52 -19.68
C VAL A 713 -34.17 -60.09 -20.93
N GLY A 714 -33.65 -61.19 -21.50
CA GLY A 714 -34.30 -61.86 -22.62
C GLY A 714 -35.69 -62.41 -22.28
N GLY A 715 -35.94 -62.79 -21.02
CA GLY A 715 -37.25 -63.23 -20.52
C GLY A 715 -38.26 -62.08 -20.43
N ALA A 716 -37.83 -60.90 -19.96
CA ALA A 716 -38.66 -59.69 -19.95
C ALA A 716 -39.09 -59.24 -21.38
N PHE A 717 -38.35 -59.64 -22.41
CA PHE A 717 -38.70 -59.42 -23.82
C PHE A 717 -39.34 -60.63 -24.51
N GLY A 718 -39.63 -61.73 -23.78
CA GLY A 718 -40.23 -62.96 -24.33
C GLY A 718 -39.28 -63.86 -25.14
N VAL A 719 -38.05 -63.42 -25.38
CA VAL A 719 -37.08 -64.09 -26.25
C VAL A 719 -36.53 -65.36 -25.59
N THR A 720 -36.24 -65.33 -24.29
CA THR A 720 -35.66 -66.49 -23.59
C THR A 720 -36.65 -67.65 -23.51
N GLN A 721 -37.91 -67.42 -23.14
CA GLN A 721 -38.91 -68.50 -23.11
C GLN A 721 -39.13 -69.12 -24.50
N LEU A 722 -39.13 -68.30 -25.55
CA LEU A 722 -39.29 -68.78 -26.93
C LEU A 722 -38.09 -69.65 -27.36
N LEU A 723 -36.87 -69.25 -27.01
CA LEU A 723 -35.66 -70.05 -27.26
C LEU A 723 -35.61 -71.34 -26.43
N GLU A 724 -36.04 -71.33 -25.16
CA GLU A 724 -36.12 -72.51 -24.29
C GLU A 724 -37.17 -73.53 -24.80
N GLY A 725 -38.36 -73.05 -25.17
CA GLY A 725 -39.40 -73.90 -25.75
C GLY A 725 -39.01 -74.50 -27.11
N VAL A 726 -38.29 -73.74 -27.95
CA VAL A 726 -37.75 -74.23 -29.23
C VAL A 726 -36.58 -75.20 -29.02
N SER A 727 -35.62 -74.90 -28.14
CA SER A 727 -34.49 -75.80 -27.84
C SER A 727 -34.97 -77.11 -27.19
N GLY A 728 -36.02 -77.03 -26.38
CA GLY A 728 -36.52 -78.14 -25.56
C GLY A 728 -35.74 -78.32 -24.27
N TYR A 729 -34.98 -77.32 -23.84
CA TYR A 729 -34.22 -77.34 -22.58
C TYR A 729 -34.37 -76.00 -21.86
N ASP A 730 -34.47 -76.04 -20.53
CA ASP A 730 -34.34 -74.86 -19.66
C ASP A 730 -32.87 -74.41 -19.65
N PHE A 731 -32.56 -73.14 -19.90
CA PHE A 731 -31.16 -72.70 -20.00
C PHE A 731 -30.44 -72.51 -18.65
N VAL A 732 -31.13 -72.65 -17.51
CA VAL A 732 -30.54 -72.56 -16.17
C VAL A 732 -30.31 -73.95 -15.57
N SER A 733 -31.25 -74.88 -15.75
CA SER A 733 -31.10 -76.27 -15.27
C SER A 733 -30.51 -77.23 -16.31
N PHE A 734 -30.57 -76.90 -17.60
CA PHE A 734 -30.28 -77.80 -18.73
C PHE A 734 -31.16 -79.08 -18.77
N GLU A 735 -32.26 -79.12 -18.01
CA GLU A 735 -33.20 -80.22 -18.04
C GLU A 735 -34.10 -80.17 -19.27
N GLY A 736 -34.44 -81.35 -19.82
CA GLY A 736 -35.31 -81.48 -20.98
C GLY A 736 -36.76 -81.11 -20.65
N LEU A 737 -37.29 -80.09 -21.32
CA LEU A 737 -38.67 -79.63 -21.17
C LEU A 737 -39.64 -80.63 -21.82
N SER A 738 -40.69 -81.00 -21.07
CA SER A 738 -41.78 -81.82 -21.60
C SER A 738 -42.50 -81.12 -22.78
N PRO A 739 -43.18 -81.86 -23.69
CA PRO A 739 -43.87 -81.25 -24.81
C PRO A 739 -44.90 -80.16 -24.42
N GLN A 740 -45.54 -80.30 -23.25
CA GLN A 740 -46.45 -79.30 -22.71
C GLN A 740 -45.72 -78.05 -22.20
N GLN A 741 -44.63 -78.20 -21.44
CA GLN A 741 -43.81 -77.06 -21.00
C GLN A 741 -43.15 -76.33 -22.19
N ARG A 742 -42.78 -77.05 -23.27
CA ARG A 742 -42.29 -76.43 -24.50
C ARG A 742 -43.37 -75.59 -25.19
N ALA A 743 -44.59 -76.10 -25.29
CA ALA A 743 -45.72 -75.37 -25.84
C ALA A 743 -46.08 -74.14 -24.97
N GLU A 744 -46.04 -74.29 -23.65
CA GLU A 744 -46.25 -73.22 -22.67
C GLU A 744 -45.19 -72.11 -22.81
N ARG A 745 -43.90 -72.45 -22.80
CA ARG A 745 -42.78 -71.50 -22.99
C ARG A 745 -42.81 -70.79 -24.35
N ILE A 746 -43.14 -71.50 -25.44
CA ILE A 746 -43.36 -70.86 -26.75
C ILE A 746 -44.54 -69.89 -26.68
N THR A 747 -45.64 -70.27 -26.02
CA THR A 747 -46.84 -69.43 -25.90
C THR A 747 -46.57 -68.18 -25.06
N GLU A 748 -45.91 -68.30 -23.90
CA GLU A 748 -45.48 -67.17 -23.06
C GLU A 748 -44.60 -66.18 -23.84
N GLY A 749 -43.58 -66.69 -24.55
CA GLY A 749 -42.68 -65.87 -25.36
C GLY A 749 -43.41 -65.14 -26.49
N VAL A 750 -44.28 -65.85 -27.23
CA VAL A 750 -45.10 -65.26 -28.30
C VAL A 750 -46.08 -64.21 -27.76
N LEU A 751 -46.71 -64.44 -26.60
CA LEU A 751 -47.69 -63.53 -26.02
C LEU A 751 -47.03 -62.26 -25.46
N THR A 752 -45.83 -62.38 -24.90
CA THR A 752 -44.98 -61.26 -24.45
C THR A 752 -44.54 -60.40 -25.64
N ILE A 753 -44.02 -61.02 -26.70
CA ILE A 753 -43.62 -60.32 -27.93
C ILE A 753 -44.84 -59.67 -28.61
N ALA A 754 -45.99 -60.34 -28.67
CA ALA A 754 -47.23 -59.77 -29.21
C ALA A 754 -47.69 -58.54 -28.42
N THR A 755 -47.57 -58.57 -27.08
CA THR A 755 -47.90 -57.42 -26.21
C THR A 755 -46.97 -56.24 -26.46
N ILE A 756 -45.66 -56.47 -26.59
CA ILE A 756 -44.66 -55.44 -26.94
C ILE A 756 -44.94 -54.85 -28.34
N LEU A 757 -45.33 -55.68 -29.32
CA LEU A 757 -45.72 -55.22 -30.65
C LEU A 757 -47.03 -54.42 -30.64
N LEU A 758 -47.98 -54.77 -29.76
CA LEU A 758 -49.21 -54.01 -29.54
C LEU A 758 -48.88 -52.58 -29.06
N PHE A 759 -48.04 -52.43 -28.03
CA PHE A 759 -47.57 -51.12 -27.55
C PHE A 759 -46.79 -50.35 -28.63
N ARG A 760 -45.94 -51.02 -29.42
CA ARG A 760 -45.22 -50.41 -30.55
C ARG A 760 -46.17 -49.88 -31.64
N SER A 761 -47.33 -50.51 -31.83
CA SER A 761 -48.36 -50.05 -32.79
C SER A 761 -49.04 -48.75 -32.33
N VAL A 762 -49.23 -48.58 -31.01
CA VAL A 762 -49.78 -47.36 -30.40
C VAL A 762 -48.75 -46.22 -30.47
N ALA A 763 -47.48 -46.50 -30.15
CA ALA A 763 -46.40 -45.51 -30.23
C ALA A 763 -46.19 -44.93 -31.64
N LYS A 764 -46.38 -45.73 -32.70
CA LYS A 764 -46.23 -45.29 -34.10
C LYS A 764 -47.25 -44.23 -34.57
N ARG A 765 -48.29 -43.91 -33.78
CA ARG A 765 -49.23 -42.81 -34.09
C ARG A 765 -48.80 -41.44 -33.52
N ALA A 766 -47.74 -41.38 -32.73
CA ALA A 766 -47.09 -40.12 -32.33
C ALA A 766 -45.83 -39.91 -33.19
N GLY A 767 -45.71 -38.74 -33.83
CA GLY A 767 -44.61 -38.41 -34.74
C GLY A 767 -43.23 -38.29 -34.05
N PRO A 768 -42.13 -38.36 -34.84
CA PRO A 768 -40.78 -38.43 -34.30
C PRO A 768 -40.34 -37.13 -33.62
N ILE A 769 -39.68 -37.25 -32.47
CA ILE A 769 -38.92 -36.18 -31.81
C ILE A 769 -37.48 -36.28 -32.33
N GLY A 770 -36.97 -35.19 -32.90
CA GLY A 770 -35.70 -35.16 -33.63
C GLY A 770 -34.44 -35.20 -32.76
N GLU A 771 -33.38 -35.71 -33.37
CA GLU A 771 -32.02 -35.83 -32.84
C GLU A 771 -31.40 -34.48 -32.44
N GLY A 772 -30.58 -34.45 -31.39
CA GLY A 772 -29.91 -33.21 -30.98
C GLY A 772 -29.03 -33.22 -29.73
N LEU A 773 -28.64 -34.37 -29.17
CA LEU A 773 -27.84 -34.42 -27.92
C LEU A 773 -26.73 -35.49 -27.90
N THR A 774 -25.85 -35.50 -28.91
CA THR A 774 -24.56 -36.22 -28.85
C THR A 774 -23.42 -35.51 -29.58
N ALA A 775 -23.02 -34.30 -29.16
CA ALA A 775 -21.68 -33.72 -29.44
C ALA A 775 -21.41 -32.36 -28.75
N ARG A 776 -20.99 -32.37 -27.47
CA ARG A 776 -19.97 -31.48 -26.86
C ARG A 776 -19.92 -31.66 -25.34
N GLY A 777 -18.85 -32.29 -24.85
CA GLY A 777 -18.45 -32.20 -23.45
C GLY A 777 -17.58 -30.97 -23.19
N ARG A 778 -17.51 -30.53 -21.92
CA ARG A 778 -16.92 -29.28 -21.38
C ARG A 778 -17.77 -28.03 -21.64
N GLY A 779 -18.17 -27.35 -20.56
CA GLY A 779 -18.81 -26.02 -20.61
C GLY A 779 -19.94 -25.73 -19.59
N VAL A 780 -20.31 -26.66 -18.70
CA VAL A 780 -21.57 -26.55 -17.91
C VAL A 780 -21.42 -25.86 -16.54
N VAL A 781 -20.20 -25.56 -16.07
CA VAL A 781 -19.99 -24.92 -14.76
C VAL A 781 -20.01 -23.38 -14.83
N GLU A 782 -19.81 -22.78 -16.00
CA GLU A 782 -19.70 -21.31 -16.16
C GLU A 782 -21.02 -20.59 -16.47
N SER A 783 -22.06 -21.27 -16.99
CA SER A 783 -23.26 -20.57 -17.50
C SER A 783 -24.37 -20.30 -16.47
N ILE A 784 -24.18 -20.64 -15.20
CA ILE A 784 -25.15 -20.33 -14.12
C ILE A 784 -25.00 -18.88 -13.62
N ALA A 785 -23.80 -18.29 -13.74
CA ALA A 785 -23.52 -16.94 -13.25
C ALA A 785 -24.17 -15.81 -14.08
N ASP A 786 -24.39 -16.00 -15.39
CA ASP A 786 -24.97 -14.97 -16.26
C ASP A 786 -26.51 -14.96 -16.29
N LEU A 787 -27.19 -15.89 -15.59
CA LEU A 787 -28.66 -16.01 -15.62
C LEU A 787 -29.42 -14.86 -14.91
N PHE A 788 -28.71 -13.90 -14.30
CA PHE A 788 -29.29 -12.77 -13.55
C PHE A 788 -29.12 -11.38 -14.21
N ARG A 789 -28.65 -11.30 -15.47
CA ARG A 789 -28.69 -10.03 -16.24
C ARG A 789 -29.96 -9.93 -17.10
N ARG A 790 -30.63 -8.78 -16.98
CA ARG A 790 -31.94 -8.46 -17.60
C ARG A 790 -31.91 -8.63 -19.14
N PRO A 791 -32.92 -9.28 -19.75
CA PRO A 791 -33.07 -9.29 -21.21
C PRO A 791 -33.81 -8.05 -21.70
N GLY A 792 -33.17 -7.25 -22.55
CA GLY A 792 -33.75 -5.98 -23.01
C GLY A 792 -33.07 -5.37 -24.22
N GLU A 793 -33.03 -6.09 -25.35
CA GLU A 793 -33.25 -5.54 -26.70
C GLU A 793 -33.11 -6.65 -27.76
N ARG A 794 -34.03 -6.70 -28.73
CA ARG A 794 -33.92 -7.53 -29.94
C ARG A 794 -33.68 -6.62 -31.13
N ARG A 795 -32.66 -6.90 -31.93
CA ARG A 795 -32.60 -6.50 -33.35
C ARG A 795 -32.40 -7.75 -34.22
N PRO A 796 -33.02 -7.81 -35.41
CA PRO A 796 -32.93 -8.97 -36.29
C PRO A 796 -31.59 -8.97 -37.04
N VAL A 797 -31.01 -10.15 -37.21
CA VAL A 797 -29.94 -10.40 -38.17
C VAL A 797 -30.56 -11.18 -39.34
N THR A 798 -30.36 -10.67 -40.55
CA THR A 798 -30.67 -11.35 -41.80
C THR A 798 -29.39 -11.62 -42.58
N ASP A 799 -29.41 -12.78 -43.24
CA ASP A 799 -28.63 -13.16 -44.41
C ASP A 799 -27.15 -13.60 -44.25
N GLU A 800 -26.74 -14.38 -45.25
CA GLU A 800 -25.67 -15.40 -45.20
C GLU A 800 -24.26 -14.83 -45.47
N PRO A 801 -23.19 -15.51 -45.01
CA PRO A 801 -21.82 -15.07 -45.27
C PRO A 801 -21.33 -15.47 -46.67
N VAL A 802 -21.03 -14.48 -47.50
CA VAL A 802 -20.14 -14.63 -48.65
C VAL A 802 -18.69 -14.50 -48.17
N VAL A 803 -17.82 -15.41 -48.62
CA VAL A 803 -16.39 -15.41 -48.28
C VAL A 803 -15.62 -14.60 -49.32
N ASP A 804 -15.29 -13.36 -49.00
CA ASP A 804 -14.32 -12.55 -49.75
C ASP A 804 -12.92 -12.67 -49.14
N GLU A 805 -11.90 -12.69 -50.00
CA GLU A 805 -10.48 -12.72 -49.59
C GLU A 805 -10.09 -11.40 -48.86
N PRO A 806 -9.26 -11.46 -47.81
CA PRO A 806 -8.88 -10.26 -47.07
C PRO A 806 -8.01 -9.34 -47.94
N ALA A 807 -8.55 -8.16 -48.26
CA ALA A 807 -7.79 -7.10 -48.92
C ALA A 807 -6.50 -6.78 -48.14
N VAL A 808 -5.38 -6.64 -48.86
CA VAL A 808 -4.08 -6.28 -48.27
C VAL A 808 -4.21 -4.92 -47.57
N VAL A 809 -4.23 -4.94 -46.24
CA VAL A 809 -4.32 -3.72 -45.42
C VAL A 809 -3.06 -2.89 -45.67
N PRO A 810 -3.16 -1.66 -46.19
CA PRO A 810 -1.97 -0.85 -46.48
C PRO A 810 -1.18 -0.56 -45.22
N ASP A 811 0.13 -0.81 -45.23
CA ASP A 811 1.01 -0.54 -44.10
C ASP A 811 0.82 0.91 -43.60
N ALA A 812 0.54 1.04 -42.30
CA ALA A 812 0.32 2.33 -41.68
C ALA A 812 1.62 3.14 -41.63
N TYR A 813 2.76 2.50 -41.37
CA TYR A 813 4.05 3.17 -41.27
C TYR A 813 4.54 3.67 -42.64
N ALA A 814 4.38 2.88 -43.70
CA ALA A 814 4.64 3.33 -45.07
C ALA A 814 3.86 4.60 -45.44
N ARG A 815 2.57 4.67 -45.08
CA ARG A 815 1.74 5.87 -45.30
C ARG A 815 2.22 7.09 -44.50
N LEU A 816 2.74 6.90 -43.29
CA LEU A 816 3.39 8.00 -42.54
C LEU A 816 4.69 8.44 -43.23
N GLY A 817 5.49 7.50 -43.71
CA GLY A 817 6.70 7.76 -44.49
C GLY A 817 6.44 8.64 -45.71
N GLU A 818 5.45 8.28 -46.53
CA GLU A 818 5.02 9.08 -47.68
C GLU A 818 4.48 10.45 -47.26
N ARG A 819 3.59 10.51 -46.27
CA ARG A 819 2.91 11.74 -45.83
C ARG A 819 3.87 12.78 -45.24
N PHE A 820 4.84 12.34 -44.43
CA PHE A 820 5.77 13.22 -43.72
C PHE A 820 7.19 13.24 -44.33
N ARG A 821 7.41 12.54 -45.45
CA ARG A 821 8.69 12.44 -46.18
C ARG A 821 9.84 11.89 -45.31
N LEU A 822 9.54 10.88 -44.50
CA LEU A 822 10.53 10.23 -43.63
C LEU A 822 11.50 9.37 -44.45
N SER A 823 12.73 9.19 -43.97
CA SER A 823 13.65 8.22 -44.57
C SER A 823 13.16 6.78 -44.34
N ALA A 824 13.56 5.85 -45.22
CA ALA A 824 13.19 4.43 -45.08
C ALA A 824 13.60 3.89 -43.70
N ASP A 825 14.81 4.22 -43.23
CA ASP A 825 15.33 3.82 -41.93
C ASP A 825 14.48 4.37 -40.76
N THR A 826 13.97 5.60 -40.88
CA THR A 826 13.05 6.20 -39.90
C THR A 826 11.71 5.44 -39.86
N VAL A 827 11.18 5.08 -41.02
CA VAL A 827 9.92 4.30 -41.13
C VAL A 827 10.11 2.90 -40.56
N GLU A 828 11.24 2.25 -40.82
CA GLU A 828 11.57 0.93 -40.28
C GLU A 828 11.74 0.99 -38.75
N MET A 829 12.46 1.98 -38.22
CA MET A 829 12.61 2.18 -36.77
C MET A 829 11.27 2.46 -36.07
N MET A 830 10.37 3.23 -36.69
CA MET A 830 9.00 3.38 -36.20
C MET A 830 8.22 2.05 -36.23
N ARG A 831 8.35 1.25 -37.30
CA ARG A 831 7.69 -0.06 -37.44
C ARG A 831 8.19 -1.06 -36.39
N ASP A 832 9.49 -1.16 -36.20
CA ASP A 832 10.15 -2.08 -35.27
C ASP A 832 9.81 -1.77 -33.80
N SER A 833 9.69 -0.48 -33.46
CA SER A 833 9.22 -0.03 -32.13
C SER A 833 7.79 -0.44 -31.80
N ARG A 834 6.99 -0.84 -32.81
CA ARG A 834 5.54 -1.13 -32.72
C ARG A 834 4.71 0.01 -32.15
N ALA A 835 5.18 1.24 -32.31
CA ALA A 835 4.51 2.46 -31.89
C ALA A 835 3.16 2.66 -32.60
N ASP A 836 2.14 3.09 -31.85
CA ASP A 836 0.82 3.39 -32.45
C ASP A 836 0.96 4.42 -33.59
N PRO A 837 0.63 4.05 -34.85
CA PRO A 837 0.70 4.95 -35.99
C PRO A 837 -0.13 6.23 -35.80
N ALA A 838 -1.22 6.21 -35.02
CA ALA A 838 -2.01 7.40 -34.73
C ALA A 838 -1.27 8.38 -33.81
N VAL A 839 -0.48 7.88 -32.85
CA VAL A 839 0.35 8.73 -31.97
C VAL A 839 1.53 9.31 -32.76
N LEU A 840 2.18 8.48 -33.60
CA LEU A 840 3.23 8.94 -34.53
C LEU A 840 2.70 10.03 -35.48
N GLU A 841 1.54 9.81 -36.11
CA GLU A 841 0.89 10.80 -36.98
C GLU A 841 0.58 12.10 -36.25
N ALA A 842 0.12 12.03 -34.99
CA ALA A 842 -0.22 13.19 -34.19
C ALA A 842 1.00 14.00 -33.75
N LEU A 843 2.14 13.34 -33.48
CA LEU A 843 3.43 13.99 -33.20
C LEU A 843 3.99 14.66 -34.46
N LEU A 844 4.08 13.93 -35.57
CA LEU A 844 4.57 14.44 -36.86
C LEU A 844 3.70 15.58 -37.40
N SER A 845 2.37 15.53 -37.20
CA SER A 845 1.45 16.61 -37.58
C SER A 845 1.62 17.90 -36.77
N ARG A 846 2.27 17.85 -35.60
CA ARG A 846 2.68 19.05 -34.84
C ARG A 846 4.03 19.62 -35.29
N GLY A 847 4.66 19.01 -36.29
CA GLY A 847 5.95 19.43 -36.80
C GLY A 847 7.14 18.98 -35.96
N LEU A 848 6.98 17.93 -35.14
CA LEU A 848 8.12 17.29 -34.48
C LEU A 848 9.03 16.61 -35.52
N ASP A 849 10.33 16.63 -35.26
CA ASP A 849 11.31 15.96 -36.09
C ASP A 849 11.10 14.42 -36.13
N GLY A 850 11.07 13.86 -37.35
CA GLY A 850 10.75 12.46 -37.57
C GLY A 850 11.81 11.48 -37.06
N GLU A 851 13.09 11.83 -37.16
CA GLU A 851 14.18 11.01 -36.65
C GLU A 851 14.13 10.95 -35.12
N ARG A 852 13.89 12.09 -34.45
CA ARG A 852 13.70 12.15 -33.00
C ARG A 852 12.49 11.38 -32.49
N VAL A 853 11.36 11.47 -33.20
CA VAL A 853 10.16 10.68 -32.85
C VAL A 853 10.43 9.18 -33.00
N ALA A 854 11.12 8.76 -34.06
CA ALA A 854 11.51 7.36 -34.25
C ALA A 854 12.52 6.87 -33.21
N LEU A 855 13.51 7.69 -32.83
CA LEU A 855 14.46 7.38 -31.76
C LEU A 855 13.74 7.24 -30.41
N ALA A 856 12.86 8.18 -30.06
CA ALA A 856 12.04 8.09 -28.84
C ALA A 856 11.14 6.84 -28.84
N ALA A 857 10.61 6.43 -29.99
CA ALA A 857 9.85 5.20 -30.14
C ALA A 857 10.73 3.96 -29.89
N SER A 858 11.93 3.92 -30.47
CA SER A 858 12.89 2.82 -30.35
C SER A 858 13.43 2.68 -28.92
N ASP A 859 13.89 3.77 -28.32
CA ASP A 859 14.57 3.77 -27.02
C ASP A 859 13.61 3.68 -25.82
N HIS A 860 12.36 4.14 -25.98
CA HIS A 860 11.41 4.32 -24.86
C HIS A 860 10.00 3.77 -25.13
N GLY A 861 9.75 3.19 -26.31
CA GLY A 861 8.50 2.50 -26.65
C GLY A 861 7.25 3.37 -26.61
N ALA A 862 6.09 2.71 -26.49
CA ALA A 862 4.78 3.35 -26.51
C ALA A 862 4.57 4.36 -25.36
N LEU A 863 5.14 4.11 -24.17
CA LEU A 863 5.05 5.05 -23.05
C LEU A 863 5.85 6.34 -23.32
N GLY A 864 7.04 6.23 -23.92
CA GLY A 864 7.84 7.40 -24.27
C GLY A 864 7.14 8.30 -25.28
N LEU A 865 6.51 7.70 -26.30
CA LEU A 865 5.68 8.44 -27.24
C LEU A 865 4.42 9.05 -26.61
N SER A 866 3.75 8.34 -25.70
CA SER A 866 2.58 8.88 -24.98
C SER A 866 2.95 10.10 -24.13
N LEU A 867 4.11 10.06 -23.46
CA LEU A 867 4.65 11.19 -22.70
C LEU A 867 4.94 12.40 -23.61
N LEU A 868 5.62 12.20 -24.75
CA LEU A 868 5.87 13.27 -25.74
C LEU A 868 4.57 13.82 -26.33
N ASP A 869 3.61 12.95 -26.63
CA ASP A 869 2.32 13.33 -27.20
C ASP A 869 1.52 14.20 -26.24
N ALA A 870 1.43 13.79 -24.97
CA ALA A 870 0.76 14.56 -23.94
C ALA A 870 1.47 15.90 -23.64
N LEU A 871 2.81 15.93 -23.55
CA LEU A 871 3.57 17.17 -23.29
C LEU A 871 3.46 18.17 -24.45
N THR A 872 3.64 17.73 -25.69
CA THR A 872 3.56 18.61 -26.87
C THR A 872 2.13 19.07 -27.16
N ARG A 873 1.13 18.24 -26.88
CA ARG A 873 -0.29 18.65 -26.88
C ARG A 873 -0.59 19.71 -25.82
N ALA A 874 0.09 19.67 -24.68
CA ALA A 874 0.01 20.69 -23.64
C ALA A 874 0.84 21.96 -23.93
N GLY A 875 1.48 22.06 -25.11
CA GLY A 875 2.26 23.23 -25.54
C GLY A 875 3.70 23.27 -25.02
N VAL A 876 4.20 22.19 -24.42
CA VAL A 876 5.62 22.06 -24.06
C VAL A 876 6.43 21.88 -25.35
N THR A 877 7.53 22.64 -25.49
CA THR A 877 8.38 22.59 -26.69
C THR A 877 9.05 21.22 -26.83
N GLU A 878 9.28 20.77 -28.07
CA GLU A 878 9.89 19.45 -28.36
C GLU A 878 11.18 19.22 -27.56
N GLY A 879 12.09 20.21 -27.52
CA GLY A 879 13.35 20.08 -26.78
C GLY A 879 13.16 19.88 -25.27
N VAL A 880 12.17 20.52 -24.65
CA VAL A 880 11.86 20.33 -23.23
C VAL A 880 11.15 18.99 -23.01
N ALA A 881 10.24 18.59 -23.91
CA ALA A 881 9.56 17.31 -23.83
C ALA A 881 10.52 16.11 -24.00
N MET A 882 11.50 16.21 -24.92
CA MET A 882 12.57 15.23 -25.10
C MET A 882 13.52 15.18 -23.90
N GLN A 883 13.87 16.32 -23.31
CA GLN A 883 14.69 16.34 -22.08
C GLN A 883 13.97 15.64 -20.92
N VAL A 884 12.69 15.95 -20.69
CA VAL A 884 11.86 15.29 -19.66
C VAL A 884 11.74 13.78 -19.92
N LEU A 885 11.57 13.36 -21.17
CA LEU A 885 11.55 11.94 -21.55
C LEU A 885 12.87 11.24 -21.19
N GLN A 886 14.01 11.84 -21.56
CA GLN A 886 15.34 11.28 -21.33
C GLN A 886 15.68 11.21 -19.84
N ASP A 887 15.42 12.28 -19.09
CA ASP A 887 15.66 12.32 -17.65
C ASP A 887 14.75 11.33 -16.90
N ALA A 888 13.47 11.23 -17.30
CA ALA A 888 12.53 10.27 -16.71
C ALA A 888 12.91 8.82 -17.05
N ALA A 889 13.39 8.54 -18.27
CA ALA A 889 13.94 7.24 -18.64
C ALA A 889 15.18 6.89 -17.80
N ALA A 890 16.12 7.82 -17.65
CA ALA A 890 17.37 7.64 -16.91
C ALA A 890 17.15 7.37 -15.41
N LEU A 891 16.08 7.93 -14.82
CA LEU A 891 15.67 7.70 -13.44
C LEU A 891 14.66 6.56 -13.26
N GLY A 892 14.22 5.89 -14.34
CA GLY A 892 13.22 4.83 -14.30
C GLY A 892 11.79 5.31 -13.95
N ARG A 893 11.51 6.60 -14.12
CA ARG A 893 10.24 7.30 -13.76
C ARG A 893 9.33 7.60 -14.93
N LEU A 894 9.55 6.91 -16.04
CA LEU A 894 8.85 7.15 -17.30
C LEU A 894 7.33 6.90 -17.20
N PRO A 895 6.82 5.86 -16.48
CA PRO A 895 5.38 5.71 -16.22
C PRO A 895 4.77 6.85 -15.38
N GLU A 896 5.46 7.31 -14.33
CA GLU A 896 4.98 8.39 -13.46
C GLU A 896 4.95 9.73 -14.19
N ALA A 897 5.98 10.03 -14.98
CA ALA A 897 6.03 11.23 -15.82
C ALA A 897 4.91 11.20 -16.88
N GLU A 898 4.65 10.05 -17.51
CA GLU A 898 3.56 9.87 -18.48
C GLU A 898 2.19 10.13 -17.83
N ALA A 899 1.93 9.58 -16.64
CA ALA A 899 0.69 9.80 -15.90
C ALA A 899 0.48 11.29 -15.51
N LEU A 900 1.53 11.96 -15.04
CA LEU A 900 1.52 13.39 -14.71
C LEU A 900 1.41 14.29 -15.95
N SER A 901 1.87 13.82 -17.10
CA SER A 901 1.70 14.51 -18.39
C SER A 901 0.25 14.42 -18.86
N ARG A 902 -0.38 13.24 -18.76
CA ARG A 902 -1.81 13.03 -19.08
C ARG A 902 -2.76 13.89 -18.23
N SER A 903 -2.45 14.13 -16.95
CA SER A 903 -3.21 15.06 -16.09
C SER A 903 -2.85 16.54 -16.29
N GLY A 904 -1.89 16.84 -17.17
CA GLY A 904 -1.35 18.17 -17.43
C GLY A 904 -0.57 18.78 -16.26
N VAL A 905 -0.36 18.04 -15.17
CA VAL A 905 0.41 18.48 -14.00
C VAL A 905 1.85 18.78 -14.40
N LEU A 906 2.46 17.88 -15.19
CA LEU A 906 3.85 18.02 -15.62
C LEU A 906 4.05 19.30 -16.45
N ALA A 907 3.18 19.56 -17.42
CA ALA A 907 3.23 20.77 -18.24
C ALA A 907 3.06 22.07 -17.42
N ARG A 908 2.18 22.07 -16.39
CA ARG A 908 2.01 23.24 -15.50
C ARG A 908 3.23 23.50 -14.62
N LEU A 909 3.94 22.46 -14.19
CA LEU A 909 5.19 22.59 -13.44
C LEU A 909 6.36 23.02 -14.33
N LEU A 910 6.46 22.50 -15.56
CA LEU A 910 7.46 22.90 -16.56
C LEU A 910 7.30 24.37 -17.00
N ALA A 911 6.11 24.97 -16.84
CA ALA A 911 5.90 26.40 -17.04
C ALA A 911 6.46 27.27 -15.88
N ARG A 912 6.83 26.67 -14.75
CA ARG A 912 7.36 27.34 -13.54
C ARG A 912 8.80 26.94 -13.18
N ARG A 913 9.25 25.75 -13.59
CA ARG A 913 10.52 25.11 -13.22
C ARG A 913 11.22 24.49 -14.45
N GLY A 914 12.52 24.21 -14.32
CA GLY A 914 13.29 23.52 -15.36
C GLY A 914 12.93 22.03 -15.49
N PRO A 915 13.16 21.39 -16.65
CA PRO A 915 12.82 19.99 -16.88
C PRO A 915 13.47 19.03 -15.88
N GLU A 916 14.78 19.18 -15.66
CA GLU A 916 15.56 18.39 -14.69
C GLU A 916 14.95 18.46 -13.27
N GLU A 917 14.63 19.66 -12.80
CA GLU A 917 14.02 19.87 -11.48
C GLU A 917 12.64 19.20 -11.38
N VAL A 918 11.84 19.28 -12.45
CA VAL A 918 10.52 18.63 -12.48
C VAL A 918 10.65 17.10 -12.44
N VAL A 919 11.57 16.49 -13.18
CA VAL A 919 11.77 15.03 -13.12
C VAL A 919 12.35 14.58 -11.79
N LEU A 920 13.26 15.35 -11.18
CA LEU A 920 13.76 15.08 -9.82
C LEU A 920 12.64 15.12 -8.77
N LEU A 921 11.65 16.00 -8.92
CA LEU A 921 10.44 15.98 -8.09
C LEU A 921 9.60 14.70 -8.30
N VAL A 922 9.48 14.20 -9.54
CA VAL A 922 8.79 12.94 -9.83
C VAL A 922 9.49 11.75 -9.14
N ASP A 923 10.82 11.68 -9.20
CA ASP A 923 11.57 10.60 -8.53
C ASP A 923 11.46 10.64 -7.00
N GLN A 924 11.57 11.83 -6.41
CA GLN A 924 11.57 11.99 -4.95
C GLN A 924 10.17 11.79 -4.33
N LEU A 925 9.13 12.35 -4.97
CA LEU A 925 7.79 12.47 -4.38
C LEU A 925 6.76 11.51 -5.00
N GLY A 926 7.05 10.92 -6.15
CA GLY A 926 6.09 10.15 -6.94
C GLY A 926 4.91 11.00 -7.44
N VAL A 927 3.95 10.36 -8.12
CA VAL A 927 2.76 11.03 -8.67
C VAL A 927 1.98 11.83 -7.60
N PRO A 928 1.61 11.27 -6.42
CA PRO A 928 0.75 11.98 -5.47
C PRO A 928 1.42 13.22 -4.85
N GLY A 929 2.73 13.17 -4.61
CA GLY A 929 3.46 14.31 -4.06
C GLY A 929 3.68 15.42 -5.09
N VAL A 930 3.86 15.10 -6.37
CA VAL A 930 3.89 16.10 -7.44
C VAL A 930 2.50 16.73 -7.65
N GLU A 931 1.42 15.97 -7.49
CA GLU A 931 0.05 16.49 -7.47
C GLU A 931 -0.21 17.46 -6.30
N ILE A 932 0.35 17.21 -5.10
CA ILE A 932 0.35 18.15 -3.97
C ILE A 932 1.08 19.45 -4.36
N VAL A 933 2.26 19.36 -4.97
CA VAL A 933 3.05 20.54 -5.36
C VAL A 933 2.29 21.43 -6.34
N ASP A 934 1.69 20.87 -7.39
CA ASP A 934 0.88 21.65 -8.34
C ASP A 934 -0.46 22.11 -7.75
N GLY A 935 -1.08 21.35 -6.85
CA GLY A 935 -2.26 21.77 -6.10
C GLY A 935 -2.01 23.05 -5.29
N LEU A 936 -1.03 23.01 -4.39
CA LEU A 936 -0.68 24.15 -3.55
C LEU A 936 -0.15 25.33 -4.37
N ALA A 937 0.69 25.10 -5.38
CA ALA A 937 1.21 26.17 -6.23
C ALA A 937 0.10 26.93 -6.98
N ARG A 938 -0.95 26.24 -7.46
CA ARG A 938 -2.13 26.88 -8.07
C ARG A 938 -2.92 27.77 -7.10
N THR A 939 -2.81 27.53 -5.79
CA THR A 939 -3.40 28.39 -4.74
C THR A 939 -2.49 29.54 -4.29
N GLY A 940 -1.33 29.74 -4.94
CA GLY A 940 -0.38 30.81 -4.62
C GLY A 940 0.64 30.48 -3.52
N VAL A 941 0.68 29.24 -3.05
CA VAL A 941 1.77 28.76 -2.18
C VAL A 941 3.06 28.71 -3.00
N SER A 942 4.18 29.19 -2.47
CA SER A 942 5.44 29.14 -3.21
C SER A 942 5.91 27.71 -3.44
N ASP A 943 6.45 27.47 -4.62
CA ASP A 943 6.87 26.15 -5.11
C ASP A 943 7.77 25.38 -4.11
N ALA A 944 8.69 26.07 -3.41
CA ALA A 944 9.53 25.47 -2.36
C ALA A 944 8.75 25.09 -1.08
N VAL A 945 7.76 25.88 -0.67
CA VAL A 945 6.89 25.59 0.48
C VAL A 945 5.95 24.41 0.15
N ALA A 946 5.47 24.34 -1.10
CA ALA A 946 4.67 23.23 -1.60
C ALA A 946 5.46 21.91 -1.66
N THR A 947 6.72 21.95 -2.12
CA THR A 947 7.63 20.79 -2.09
C THR A 947 7.90 20.31 -0.65
N ASP A 948 8.22 21.21 0.28
CA ASP A 948 8.44 20.86 1.69
C ASP A 948 7.17 20.26 2.34
N ALA A 949 5.98 20.80 2.03
CA ALA A 949 4.70 20.22 2.48
C ALA A 949 4.48 18.79 1.96
N ALA A 950 4.76 18.52 0.67
CA ALA A 950 4.66 17.19 0.09
C ALA A 950 5.67 16.20 0.72
N MET A 951 6.91 16.64 0.99
CA MET A 951 7.92 15.83 1.68
C MET A 951 7.51 15.52 3.13
N ILE A 952 6.94 16.47 3.87
CA ILE A 952 6.44 16.21 5.23
C ILE A 952 5.29 15.19 5.16
N ALA A 953 4.32 15.39 4.26
CA ALA A 953 3.17 14.50 4.07
C ALA A 953 3.58 13.05 3.80
N GLN A 954 4.62 12.85 2.97
CA GLN A 954 5.20 11.55 2.69
C GLN A 954 5.84 10.92 3.94
N ARG A 955 6.60 11.70 4.74
CA ARG A 955 7.24 11.20 5.98
C ARG A 955 6.26 10.81 7.09
N ILE A 956 5.12 11.51 7.19
CA ILE A 956 4.09 11.21 8.20
C ILE A 956 3.05 10.18 7.73
N GLY A 957 3.16 9.69 6.49
CA GLY A 957 2.21 8.73 5.91
C GLY A 957 0.84 9.30 5.53
N ALA A 958 0.70 10.63 5.41
CA ALA A 958 -0.58 11.32 5.15
C ALA A 958 -0.66 11.93 3.74
N ILE A 959 0.00 11.28 2.76
CA ILE A 959 0.11 11.82 1.39
C ILE A 959 -1.23 11.86 0.66
N ALA A 960 -2.17 10.97 0.99
CA ALA A 960 -3.49 10.93 0.37
C ALA A 960 -4.37 12.11 0.85
N GLU A 961 -4.36 12.37 2.15
CA GLU A 961 -5.09 13.45 2.82
C GLU A 961 -4.58 14.83 2.38
N VAL A 962 -3.25 15.01 2.37
CA VAL A 962 -2.63 16.26 1.91
C VAL A 962 -2.87 16.47 0.42
N ARG A 963 -2.87 15.41 -0.40
CA ARG A 963 -3.27 15.52 -1.80
C ARG A 963 -4.72 15.97 -1.92
N GLN A 964 -5.65 15.34 -1.21
CA GLN A 964 -7.07 15.68 -1.25
C GLN A 964 -7.31 17.17 -0.87
N LEU A 965 -6.65 17.65 0.18
CA LEU A 965 -6.69 19.06 0.58
C LEU A 965 -6.08 20.00 -0.48
N ALA A 966 -4.93 19.62 -1.06
CA ALA A 966 -4.23 20.44 -2.05
C ALA A 966 -4.90 20.47 -3.44
N THR A 967 -5.59 19.40 -3.86
CA THR A 967 -6.16 19.28 -5.21
C THR A 967 -7.65 19.58 -5.29
N SER A 968 -8.41 19.44 -4.19
CA SER A 968 -9.85 19.76 -4.14
C SER A 968 -10.16 21.23 -4.40
N GLY A 969 -9.21 22.15 -4.15
CA GLY A 969 -9.45 23.59 -4.18
C GLY A 969 -10.34 24.09 -3.02
N ASN A 970 -10.64 23.21 -2.06
CA ASN A 970 -11.54 23.49 -0.94
C ASN A 970 -10.81 23.85 0.36
N LEU A 971 -9.48 23.76 0.44
CA LEU A 971 -8.71 24.28 1.57
C LEU A 971 -8.63 25.82 1.51
N GLU A 972 -9.20 26.51 2.51
CA GLU A 972 -9.24 27.98 2.59
C GLU A 972 -7.84 28.59 2.79
N ASN A 973 -7.00 27.96 3.61
CA ASN A 973 -5.74 28.50 4.10
C ASN A 973 -4.50 27.67 3.69
N PRO A 974 -4.27 27.40 2.38
CA PRO A 974 -3.25 26.45 1.91
C PRO A 974 -1.81 26.84 2.26
N ALA A 975 -1.54 28.14 2.50
CA ALA A 975 -0.24 28.60 3.00
C ALA A 975 0.06 28.14 4.44
N GLY A 976 -0.96 27.89 5.26
CA GLY A 976 -0.83 27.37 6.63
C GLY A 976 -0.51 25.88 6.69
N LEU A 977 -0.91 25.11 5.67
CA LEU A 977 -0.82 23.64 5.65
C LEU A 977 0.58 23.10 5.99
N ARG A 978 1.64 23.75 5.51
CA ARG A 978 3.02 23.32 5.83
C ARG A 978 3.36 23.45 7.32
N ALA A 979 2.89 24.51 7.98
CA ALA A 979 3.13 24.70 9.41
C ALA A 979 2.39 23.61 10.20
N PHE A 980 1.11 23.42 9.90
CA PHE A 980 0.27 22.36 10.45
C PHE A 980 0.90 20.98 10.28
N LEU A 981 1.39 20.62 9.09
CA LEU A 981 2.03 19.33 8.84
C LEU A 981 3.31 19.12 9.66
N ARG A 982 4.04 20.17 10.04
CA ARG A 982 5.19 20.05 10.97
C ARG A 982 4.74 19.77 12.40
N GLU A 983 3.59 20.31 12.82
CA GLU A 983 2.98 19.97 14.10
C GLU A 983 2.49 18.52 14.11
N VAL A 984 1.86 18.06 13.02
CA VAL A 984 1.53 16.63 12.83
C VAL A 984 2.80 15.76 12.90
N GLU A 985 3.89 16.14 12.23
CA GLU A 985 5.16 15.39 12.26
C GLU A 985 5.76 15.32 13.67
N LEU A 986 5.69 16.40 14.45
CA LEU A 986 6.14 16.42 15.85
C LEU A 986 5.24 15.55 16.74
N GLU A 987 3.93 15.60 16.55
CA GLU A 987 2.96 14.84 17.33
C GLU A 987 3.05 13.33 17.07
N VAL A 988 3.13 12.92 15.80
CA VAL A 988 3.31 11.51 15.40
C VAL A 988 4.63 10.94 15.95
N ARG A 989 5.72 11.71 15.92
CA ARG A 989 7.00 11.32 16.56
C ARG A 989 6.91 11.19 18.08
N ALA A 990 5.96 11.87 18.73
CA ALA A 990 5.67 11.73 20.15
C ALA A 990 4.68 10.60 20.49
N GLY A 991 4.23 9.81 19.50
CA GLY A 991 3.24 8.74 19.69
C GLY A 991 1.81 9.26 19.91
N GLN A 992 1.53 10.49 19.49
CA GLN A 992 0.22 11.14 19.57
C GLN A 992 -0.35 11.30 18.14
N ARG A 993 -1.68 11.50 18.00
CA ARG A 993 -2.38 11.45 16.68
C ARG A 993 -3.46 12.51 16.48
N GLY A 994 -3.65 13.47 17.39
CA GLY A 994 -4.70 14.49 17.35
C GLY A 994 -4.70 15.37 16.10
N LYS A 995 -3.57 16.00 15.75
CA LYS A 995 -3.43 16.81 14.53
C LYS A 995 -3.48 15.95 13.27
N LEU A 996 -3.02 14.69 13.31
CA LEU A 996 -3.19 13.75 12.19
C LEU A 996 -4.67 13.40 11.94
N VAL A 997 -5.43 13.13 13.00
CA VAL A 997 -6.88 12.94 12.94
C VAL A 997 -7.58 14.21 12.42
N SER A 998 -7.08 15.39 12.79
CA SER A 998 -7.60 16.68 12.31
C SER A 998 -7.31 16.90 10.82
N LEU A 999 -6.13 16.50 10.34
CA LEU A 999 -5.79 16.47 8.91
C LEU A 999 -6.73 15.56 8.12
N GLN A 1000 -6.99 14.36 8.65
CA GLN A 1000 -7.88 13.36 8.05
C GLN A 1000 -9.34 13.84 8.01
N GLU A 1001 -9.83 14.43 9.09
CA GLU A 1001 -11.20 14.97 9.15
C GLU A 1001 -11.37 16.16 8.20
N ALA A 1002 -10.38 17.05 8.10
CA ALA A 1002 -10.40 18.15 7.13
C ALA A 1002 -10.36 17.65 5.69
N ALA A 1003 -9.51 16.66 5.37
CA ALA A 1003 -9.43 16.08 4.02
C ALA A 1003 -10.76 15.40 3.62
N ARG A 1004 -11.38 14.66 4.54
CA ARG A 1004 -12.70 14.04 4.35
C ARG A 1004 -13.79 15.09 4.12
N ARG A 1005 -13.80 16.18 4.89
CA ARG A 1005 -14.76 17.29 4.71
C ARG A 1005 -14.51 18.11 3.45
N SER A 1006 -13.26 18.18 2.97
CA SER A 1006 -12.94 18.88 1.72
C SER A 1006 -13.50 18.20 0.47
N GLU A 1007 -14.03 16.98 0.58
CA GLU A 1007 -14.82 16.33 -0.47
C GLU A 1007 -16.20 17.00 -0.68
N SER A 1008 -16.82 17.51 0.39
CA SER A 1008 -18.20 18.02 0.37
C SER A 1008 -18.31 19.55 0.44
N GLY A 1009 -17.28 20.24 0.92
CA GLY A 1009 -17.30 21.71 1.06
C GLY A 1009 -15.93 22.31 1.34
N ARG A 1010 -15.89 23.64 1.43
CA ARG A 1010 -14.68 24.39 1.81
C ARG A 1010 -14.35 24.16 3.28
N VAL A 1011 -13.07 23.96 3.60
CA VAL A 1011 -12.55 23.71 4.95
C VAL A 1011 -11.36 24.60 5.27
N ALA A 1012 -11.15 24.91 6.54
CA ALA A 1012 -9.92 25.51 7.04
C ALA A 1012 -9.35 24.66 8.19
N LEU A 1013 -8.01 24.61 8.27
CA LEU A 1013 -7.29 23.99 9.38
C LEU A 1013 -6.84 25.07 10.37
N GLU A 1014 -7.17 24.91 11.64
CA GLU A 1014 -6.83 25.80 12.78
C GLU A 1014 -7.38 27.22 12.76
N GLN A 1015 -7.27 27.95 11.64
CA GLN A 1015 -7.63 29.36 11.52
C GLN A 1015 -8.31 29.66 10.19
N SER A 1016 -9.43 30.39 10.24
CA SER A 1016 -10.11 30.93 9.07
C SER A 1016 -9.85 32.42 8.90
N GLY A 1017 -9.57 32.86 7.68
CA GLY A 1017 -9.43 34.26 7.28
C GLY A 1017 -10.75 34.88 6.82
N GLU A 1018 -11.60 34.08 6.16
CA GLU A 1018 -12.96 34.42 5.72
C GLU A 1018 -13.95 34.46 6.90
N ALA A 1019 -13.98 33.44 7.74
CA ALA A 1019 -14.89 33.35 8.87
C ALA A 1019 -14.34 34.12 10.08
N ARG A 1020 -15.22 34.83 10.78
CA ARG A 1020 -14.86 35.78 11.85
C ARG A 1020 -15.64 35.50 13.11
N THR A 1021 -15.06 35.88 14.25
CA THR A 1021 -15.75 35.92 15.54
C THR A 1021 -16.82 37.03 15.54
N GLU A 1022 -17.67 37.07 16.57
CA GLU A 1022 -18.69 38.15 16.69
C GLU A 1022 -18.07 39.55 16.73
N ASP A 1023 -16.85 39.68 17.26
CA ASP A 1023 -16.07 40.92 17.32
C ASP A 1023 -15.24 41.20 16.04
N GLY A 1024 -15.36 40.36 15.00
CA GLY A 1024 -14.65 40.53 13.72
C GLY A 1024 -13.19 40.04 13.71
N ALA A 1025 -12.71 39.43 14.80
CA ALA A 1025 -11.38 38.83 14.86
C ALA A 1025 -11.29 37.55 14.00
N ALA A 1026 -10.07 37.12 13.70
CA ALA A 1026 -9.84 35.82 13.07
C ALA A 1026 -10.41 34.71 13.98
N SER A 1027 -11.07 33.72 13.38
CA SER A 1027 -11.67 32.61 14.11
C SER A 1027 -10.82 31.34 13.99
N GLY A 1028 -10.90 30.47 14.98
CA GLY A 1028 -10.12 29.23 15.03
C GLY A 1028 -10.82 28.07 15.71
N ALA A 1029 -10.48 26.87 15.24
CA ALA A 1029 -10.82 25.54 15.74
C ALA A 1029 -9.96 24.53 14.96
N ASP A 1030 -9.70 23.31 15.47
CA ASP A 1030 -8.86 22.32 14.77
C ASP A 1030 -9.30 22.09 13.31
N VAL A 1031 -10.62 21.99 13.05
CA VAL A 1031 -11.21 21.99 11.70
C VAL A 1031 -12.42 22.92 11.64
N ILE A 1032 -12.46 23.81 10.64
CA ILE A 1032 -13.62 24.65 10.32
C ILE A 1032 -14.21 24.18 8.99
N ASP A 1033 -15.49 23.82 8.97
CA ASP A 1033 -16.24 23.40 7.80
C ASP A 1033 -17.23 24.50 7.39
N HIS A 1034 -16.99 25.14 6.26
CA HIS A 1034 -17.84 26.22 5.75
C HIS A 1034 -19.11 25.70 5.06
N GLY A 1035 -19.11 24.46 4.58
CA GLY A 1035 -20.27 23.84 3.93
C GLY A 1035 -21.34 23.46 4.95
N ALA A 1036 -20.94 22.77 6.03
CA ALA A 1036 -21.81 22.42 7.14
C ALA A 1036 -22.01 23.58 8.16
N ARG A 1037 -21.15 24.62 8.10
CA ARG A 1037 -21.02 25.67 9.12
C ARG A 1037 -20.74 25.09 10.50
N GLU A 1038 -19.76 24.21 10.58
CA GLU A 1038 -19.33 23.54 11.81
C GLU A 1038 -17.91 23.97 12.17
N ALA A 1039 -17.63 24.11 13.47
CA ALA A 1039 -16.29 24.36 14.01
C ALA A 1039 -15.98 23.25 15.01
N LEU A 1040 -15.03 22.39 14.64
CA LEU A 1040 -14.67 21.18 15.37
C LEU A 1040 -13.40 21.42 16.17
N GLN A 1041 -13.47 21.16 17.47
CA GLN A 1041 -12.27 20.96 18.28
C GLN A 1041 -12.11 19.47 18.55
N GLN A 1042 -10.96 18.91 18.15
CA GLN A 1042 -10.73 17.47 18.18
C GLN A 1042 -9.72 17.10 19.26
N LYS A 1043 -9.97 15.99 19.97
CA LYS A 1043 -9.00 15.43 20.92
C LYS A 1043 -8.97 13.92 20.81
N VAL A 1044 -7.77 13.35 20.75
CA VAL A 1044 -7.54 11.91 20.68
C VAL A 1044 -7.08 11.41 22.05
N VAL A 1045 -7.74 10.38 22.56
CA VAL A 1045 -7.51 9.79 23.88
C VAL A 1045 -6.78 8.45 23.70
N THR A 1046 -5.46 8.52 23.80
CA THR A 1046 -4.56 7.35 23.79
C THR A 1046 -4.29 6.79 25.20
N GLY A 1047 -4.73 7.48 26.25
CA GLY A 1047 -4.58 7.06 27.65
C GLY A 1047 -5.65 6.06 28.11
N ALA A 1048 -5.23 4.99 28.78
CA ALA A 1048 -6.13 4.11 29.53
C ALA A 1048 -6.69 4.83 30.77
N SER A 1049 -7.92 4.49 31.16
CA SER A 1049 -8.52 4.96 32.41
C SER A 1049 -7.77 4.37 33.60
N ARG A 1050 -7.51 5.15 34.66
CA ARG A 1050 -6.98 4.64 35.93
C ARG A 1050 -8.05 4.85 37.01
N PRO A 1051 -8.31 3.87 37.90
CA PRO A 1051 -9.41 3.98 38.88
C PRO A 1051 -9.33 5.23 39.78
N ASP A 1052 -8.13 5.67 40.13
CA ASP A 1052 -7.89 6.77 41.07
C ASP A 1052 -7.54 8.11 40.39
N ALA A 1053 -7.71 8.23 39.07
CA ALA A 1053 -7.38 9.45 38.32
C ALA A 1053 -8.56 9.91 37.46
N VAL A 1054 -8.67 11.22 37.24
CA VAL A 1054 -9.67 11.80 36.33
C VAL A 1054 -9.51 11.17 34.96
N ASN A 1055 -10.62 10.68 34.40
CA ASN A 1055 -10.64 9.95 33.15
C ASN A 1055 -10.10 10.85 32.01
N PRO A 1056 -9.10 10.39 31.22
CA PRO A 1056 -8.54 11.22 30.16
C PRO A 1056 -9.57 11.59 29.08
N VAL A 1057 -10.71 10.89 28.98
CA VAL A 1057 -11.83 11.29 28.10
C VAL A 1057 -12.46 12.60 28.58
N THR A 1058 -12.81 12.72 29.87
CA THR A 1058 -13.49 13.92 30.40
C THR A 1058 -12.56 15.12 30.43
N VAL A 1059 -11.27 14.93 30.79
CA VAL A 1059 -10.25 15.99 30.72
C VAL A 1059 -10.08 16.53 29.29
N ASN A 1060 -10.16 15.68 28.27
CA ASN A 1060 -10.08 16.12 26.88
C ASN A 1060 -11.38 16.78 26.39
N LEU A 1061 -12.54 16.32 26.86
CA LEU A 1061 -13.82 16.95 26.56
C LEU A 1061 -13.93 18.36 27.18
N GLU A 1062 -13.53 18.52 28.45
CA GLU A 1062 -13.46 19.83 29.12
C GLU A 1062 -12.53 20.79 28.38
N LYS A 1063 -11.33 20.32 27.98
CA LYS A 1063 -10.40 21.10 27.16
C LYS A 1063 -11.02 21.50 25.81
N ALA A 1064 -11.64 20.57 25.08
CA ALA A 1064 -12.27 20.87 23.81
C ALA A 1064 -13.39 21.91 23.96
N ALA A 1065 -14.23 21.78 24.99
CA ALA A 1065 -15.27 22.77 25.29
C ALA A 1065 -14.69 24.14 25.71
N SER A 1066 -13.59 24.16 26.47
CA SER A 1066 -12.87 25.37 26.88
C SER A 1066 -12.26 26.12 25.69
N GLN A 1067 -11.62 25.39 24.76
CA GLN A 1067 -11.16 25.94 23.49
C GLN A 1067 -12.34 26.53 22.70
N LEU A 1068 -13.44 25.79 22.50
CA LEU A 1068 -14.63 26.30 21.78
C LEU A 1068 -15.34 27.51 22.45
N ARG A 1069 -15.03 27.82 23.71
CA ARG A 1069 -15.44 29.07 24.38
C ARG A 1069 -14.49 30.25 24.16
N GLY A 1070 -13.32 30.03 23.57
CA GLY A 1070 -12.27 31.03 23.39
C GLY A 1070 -11.33 31.17 24.60
N GLU A 1071 -11.44 30.31 25.62
CA GLU A 1071 -10.69 30.44 26.88
C GLU A 1071 -9.17 30.24 26.68
N SER A 1072 -8.77 29.55 25.60
CA SER A 1072 -7.38 29.35 25.18
C SER A 1072 -6.94 30.23 23.99
N GLY A 1073 -7.81 31.10 23.46
CA GLY A 1073 -7.53 31.97 22.31
C GLY A 1073 -8.03 31.46 20.94
N GLU A 1074 -8.48 30.22 20.82
CA GLU A 1074 -9.17 29.71 19.62
C GLU A 1074 -10.67 30.04 19.73
N VAL A 1075 -11.15 31.09 19.06
CA VAL A 1075 -12.58 31.46 19.12
C VAL A 1075 -13.28 30.98 17.85
N PRO A 1076 -14.29 30.08 17.93
CA PRO A 1076 -15.03 29.63 16.75
C PRO A 1076 -15.73 30.76 15.99
N PRO A 1077 -15.98 30.62 14.68
CA PRO A 1077 -16.64 31.66 13.91
C PRO A 1077 -18.10 31.89 14.32
N ALA A 1078 -18.57 33.12 14.14
CA ALA A 1078 -19.92 33.53 14.50
C ALA A 1078 -21.00 32.77 13.70
N GLY A 1079 -21.94 32.16 14.41
CA GLY A 1079 -23.01 31.36 13.80
C GLY A 1079 -22.52 30.09 13.11
N TYR A 1080 -21.44 29.49 13.60
CA TYR A 1080 -21.05 28.10 13.29
C TYR A 1080 -21.41 27.21 14.48
N ALA A 1081 -21.86 25.99 14.22
CA ALA A 1081 -22.14 25.01 15.26
C ALA A 1081 -20.81 24.50 15.85
N ARG A 1082 -20.65 24.62 17.17
CA ARG A 1082 -19.43 24.30 17.90
C ARG A 1082 -19.48 22.84 18.35
N ILE A 1083 -18.52 22.03 17.89
CA ILE A 1083 -18.51 20.58 18.08
C ILE A 1083 -17.23 20.17 18.83
N ALA A 1084 -17.39 19.58 20.01
CA ALA A 1084 -16.29 18.89 20.68
C ALA A 1084 -16.27 17.43 20.21
N ASP A 1085 -15.24 17.01 19.48
CA ASP A 1085 -15.09 15.63 18.96
C ASP A 1085 -13.95 14.90 19.68
N ILE A 1086 -14.30 13.85 20.43
CA ILE A 1086 -13.40 13.09 21.28
C ILE A 1086 -13.26 11.67 20.72
N ARG A 1087 -12.05 11.28 20.31
CA ARG A 1087 -11.79 9.96 19.73
C ARG A 1087 -10.98 9.11 20.70
N ILE A 1088 -11.56 8.02 21.18
CA ILE A 1088 -10.93 7.07 22.10
C ILE A 1088 -10.25 5.98 21.27
N GLU A 1089 -8.93 6.04 21.16
CA GLU A 1089 -8.15 5.06 20.39
C GLU A 1089 -7.66 3.88 21.23
N ASN A 1090 -7.52 4.04 22.55
CA ASN A 1090 -6.97 3.01 23.42
C ASN A 1090 -8.07 2.02 23.88
N PRO A 1091 -8.01 0.72 23.51
CA PRO A 1091 -9.01 -0.27 23.90
C PRO A 1091 -9.05 -0.56 25.41
N ALA A 1092 -8.00 -0.21 26.16
CA ALA A 1092 -7.94 -0.32 27.62
C ALA A 1092 -8.54 0.91 28.34
N ASN A 1093 -9.07 1.90 27.62
CA ASN A 1093 -9.89 2.93 28.23
C ASN A 1093 -11.28 2.37 28.57
N ALA A 1094 -11.77 2.61 29.79
CA ALA A 1094 -13.02 2.04 30.27
C ALA A 1094 -14.27 2.50 29.47
N MET A 1095 -14.17 3.63 28.77
CA MET A 1095 -15.20 4.16 27.87
C MET A 1095 -15.08 3.64 26.42
N PHE A 1096 -14.03 2.89 26.08
CA PHE A 1096 -13.83 2.38 24.72
C PHE A 1096 -14.91 1.39 24.25
N PRO A 1097 -15.33 0.37 25.04
CA PRO A 1097 -16.34 -0.61 24.62
C PRO A 1097 -17.78 -0.19 24.98
N LEU A 1098 -18.01 1.05 25.41
CA LEU A 1098 -19.34 1.48 25.88
C LEU A 1098 -20.25 1.90 24.72
N GLU A 1099 -21.45 1.34 24.68
CA GLU A 1099 -22.55 1.80 23.85
C GLU A 1099 -23.09 3.18 24.30
N ARG A 1100 -23.75 3.91 23.40
CA ARG A 1100 -24.21 5.31 23.60
C ARG A 1100 -24.79 5.61 24.99
N ALA A 1101 -25.72 4.78 25.47
CA ALA A 1101 -26.40 5.03 26.75
C ALA A 1101 -25.46 4.89 27.96
N ALA A 1102 -24.64 3.83 27.97
CA ALA A 1102 -23.66 3.58 29.03
C ALA A 1102 -22.50 4.61 28.98
N LEU A 1103 -22.11 5.04 27.77
CA LEU A 1103 -21.11 6.08 27.58
C LEU A 1103 -21.59 7.44 28.11
N LEU A 1104 -22.83 7.83 27.85
CA LEU A 1104 -23.42 9.05 28.42
C LEU A 1104 -23.48 9.01 29.95
N GLU A 1105 -23.91 7.88 30.52
CA GLU A 1105 -23.95 7.69 31.97
C GLU A 1105 -22.54 7.76 32.58
N ALA A 1106 -21.54 7.11 31.96
CA ALA A 1106 -20.15 7.18 32.39
C ALA A 1106 -19.59 8.61 32.33
N LEU A 1107 -19.87 9.38 31.28
CA LEU A 1107 -19.40 10.78 31.16
C LEU A 1107 -20.01 11.68 32.24
N ARG A 1108 -21.31 11.52 32.55
CA ARG A 1108 -21.98 12.23 33.65
C ARG A 1108 -21.38 11.86 35.01
N ASN A 1109 -21.15 10.56 35.25
CA ASN A 1109 -20.55 10.06 36.49
C ASN A 1109 -19.11 10.55 36.68
N ASP A 1110 -18.34 10.69 35.59
CA ASP A 1110 -17.00 11.28 35.57
C ASP A 1110 -17.00 12.83 35.54
N GLY A 1111 -18.15 13.47 35.80
CA GLY A 1111 -18.26 14.91 36.06
C GLY A 1111 -18.56 15.82 34.86
N VAL A 1112 -18.95 15.28 33.70
CA VAL A 1112 -19.37 16.09 32.55
C VAL A 1112 -20.83 16.50 32.72
N ASP A 1113 -21.08 17.81 32.84
CA ASP A 1113 -22.42 18.40 32.94
C ASP A 1113 -22.67 19.50 31.88
N ALA A 1114 -23.89 20.02 31.81
CA ALA A 1114 -24.24 21.16 30.95
C ALA A 1114 -23.45 22.46 31.23
N ALA A 1115 -22.77 22.60 32.38
CA ALA A 1115 -21.91 23.75 32.66
C ALA A 1115 -20.52 23.59 32.02
N VAL A 1116 -19.93 22.39 32.08
CA VAL A 1116 -18.69 22.02 31.35
C VAL A 1116 -18.87 22.22 29.83
N LEU A 1117 -20.04 21.86 29.31
CA LEU A 1117 -20.39 21.96 27.89
C LEU A 1117 -20.99 23.32 27.47
N ARG A 1118 -20.95 24.33 28.34
CA ARG A 1118 -21.45 25.67 27.99
C ARG A 1118 -20.73 26.20 26.74
N GLY A 1119 -21.51 26.65 25.76
CA GLY A 1119 -20.96 27.17 24.50
C GLY A 1119 -20.49 26.11 23.52
N VAL A 1120 -20.83 24.84 23.73
CA VAL A 1120 -20.73 23.75 22.75
C VAL A 1120 -22.14 23.41 22.29
N ASP A 1121 -22.35 23.15 21.00
CA ASP A 1121 -23.68 22.79 20.45
C ASP A 1121 -23.87 21.26 20.37
N ARG A 1122 -22.78 20.52 20.08
CA ARG A 1122 -22.75 19.06 20.01
C ARG A 1122 -21.46 18.48 20.58
N VAL A 1123 -21.56 17.32 21.21
CA VAL A 1123 -20.41 16.49 21.59
C VAL A 1123 -20.44 15.23 20.74
N HIS A 1124 -19.36 14.95 20.03
CA HIS A 1124 -19.14 13.68 19.34
C HIS A 1124 -18.14 12.86 20.15
N VAL A 1125 -18.41 11.58 20.38
CA VAL A 1125 -17.46 10.65 21.00
C VAL A 1125 -17.35 9.40 20.14
N THR A 1126 -16.17 9.19 19.55
CA THR A 1126 -15.86 8.00 18.74
C THR A 1126 -15.09 7.00 19.60
N ASN A 1127 -15.54 5.75 19.66
CA ASN A 1127 -14.93 4.66 20.42
C ASN A 1127 -15.07 3.31 19.68
N GLY A 1128 -14.81 2.19 20.36
CA GLY A 1128 -14.86 0.84 19.78
C GLY A 1128 -16.25 0.36 19.35
N THR A 1129 -17.33 1.07 19.67
CA THR A 1129 -18.70 0.73 19.26
C THR A 1129 -19.25 1.66 18.16
N GLY A 1130 -18.59 2.79 17.90
CA GLY A 1130 -18.95 3.73 16.83
C GLY A 1130 -18.74 5.20 17.20
N THR A 1131 -19.40 6.11 16.48
CA THR A 1131 -19.44 7.55 16.81
C THR A 1131 -20.78 7.93 17.41
N HIS A 1132 -20.76 8.36 18.66
CA HIS A 1132 -21.93 8.73 19.44
C HIS A 1132 -22.07 10.26 19.50
N VAL A 1133 -23.23 10.78 19.11
CA VAL A 1133 -23.52 12.23 19.13
C VAL A 1133 -24.43 12.55 20.31
N TYR A 1134 -24.09 13.58 21.07
CA TYR A 1134 -24.85 14.11 22.21
C TYR A 1134 -25.07 15.61 22.08
N THR A 1135 -26.13 16.10 22.70
CA THR A 1135 -26.40 17.54 22.90
C THR A 1135 -26.12 17.93 24.36
N PRO A 1136 -25.81 19.20 24.68
CA PRO A 1136 -25.59 19.65 26.06
C PRO A 1136 -26.78 19.40 27.00
N GLY A 1137 -28.01 19.35 26.47
CA GLY A 1137 -29.22 19.03 27.25
C GLY A 1137 -29.34 17.55 27.63
N GLU A 1138 -28.45 16.69 27.13
CA GLU A 1138 -28.31 15.30 27.57
C GLU A 1138 -27.32 15.15 28.74
N PHE A 1139 -26.70 16.21 29.25
CA PHE A 1139 -25.81 16.18 30.41
C PHE A 1139 -26.42 16.87 31.62
#